data_AF-W7SXL3-F1
#
_entry.id   AF-W7SXL3-F1
#
_cell.length_a   1.000
_cell.length_b   1.000
_cell.length_c   1.000
_cell.angle_alpha   90.00
_cell.angle_beta   90.00
_cell.angle_gamma   90.00
#
_symmetry.space_group_name_H-M   'P 1'
#
loop_
_entity.id
_entity.type
_entity.pdbx_description
1 polymer ?
#
loop_
_entity_poly.entity_id
_entity_poly.type
_entity_poly.pdbx_seq_one_letter_code
_entity_poly.pdbx_strand_id
1 'polypeptide(L)'
;MWRVDTAGGEPVRLTRGTGDSAPSWSPDGATLAFLRAADGPAQLWTLPADGGESVQLSTLPLGAGRPLWSSDGSKIAFTAPVDIAGGDTARAPIVADRLDYQSDGVGFLRTIRAHVHVLDVATGECRQVTEGDWHAGEPAWSPDGTRLAFAAGMEPDSDLTARAGVYVLDVTDRRNRPTLAGFATGLAGAVVWTADGSTLLVVGNADGPTGHAGLHRLPVTGAENIPAIDLTDLAKPLDRNVMAGAAAYPGGLPRLVDGGAAVLFFARDRGCTHLYRVGIDGGAPQLVLGGEDRVASGLSVAGGCAAVVLSTATSFGEVVTVDLTTGVETVHTHHGDNFADVEWFRRESLEFTISDGTVVPAWLIRDPGRTGPLPLLLDIHGGPHNAWNGVADEVHLYHQELAARGWAVLLVNPRGSDGYGSAFYTAAVGAWGMADAKDLLEPLDTLVAEGVADPKRLAVAGYSYGGFMTCYLTSRDDRFAAAVAGGVVSDLVSMAGSSDLGHFLAAYELGGWTGKELAAMSPITGVDAVHTPTLIIQGAEDVRCPIGQAEQWHAALRTRGVPTRLVLYPGGAHLVIVNGPPSHRIDFNDRIVDWVERHAGSPRPARLDENHWQRRLSALAERHTVPGAQLGILRLGEPNDELITAAYGVLNRDTGVATTTDSLFQIGSISKVWTATVAMQLVDEGRLDLDAPVVEVLPELRLSDPEVTKQVTLRHLLTHTSGIDGDVFTDTGRGDDCLEKFVALLGDVAQNHPLGATWSYCNAGFTLVGRLIEKVTGKTWDEALRERLFTPLGLAHTVTLPEEALLFRAAVGHVGETEPKRAPVWVLPRSAGPSGLIT
;
A
#
# COMPACT_ATOMS: atom_id res chain seq x y z
N MET A 1 9.67 -1.81 -20.25
CA MET A 1 9.99 -3.24 -20.46
C MET A 1 11.50 -3.46 -20.45
N TRP A 2 11.95 -4.67 -20.10
CA TRP A 2 13.36 -5.08 -19.98
C TRP A 2 13.59 -6.43 -20.68
N ARG A 3 14.83 -6.71 -21.06
CA ARG A 3 15.28 -7.98 -21.67
C ARG A 3 16.56 -8.45 -21.01
N VAL A 4 16.66 -9.74 -20.74
CA VAL A 4 17.87 -10.39 -20.23
C VAL A 4 18.13 -11.66 -21.06
N ASP A 5 19.40 -11.99 -21.29
CA ASP A 5 19.78 -13.19 -22.03
C ASP A 5 19.60 -14.42 -21.14
N THR A 6 19.14 -15.54 -21.70
CA THR A 6 18.95 -16.79 -20.94
C THR A 6 20.27 -17.39 -20.43
N ALA A 7 21.40 -17.06 -21.06
CA ALA A 7 22.74 -17.40 -20.57
C ALA A 7 23.20 -16.51 -19.40
N GLY A 8 22.39 -15.53 -19.00
CA GLY A 8 22.69 -14.55 -17.95
C GLY A 8 23.26 -13.23 -18.50
N GLY A 9 23.48 -12.28 -17.59
CA GLY A 9 23.99 -10.94 -17.89
C GLY A 9 23.07 -9.85 -17.37
N GLU A 10 23.50 -8.59 -17.53
CA GLU A 10 22.74 -7.44 -17.04
C GLU A 10 21.46 -7.21 -17.86
N PRO A 11 20.28 -7.05 -17.21
CA PRO A 11 19.05 -6.70 -17.90
C PRO A 11 19.18 -5.37 -18.67
N VAL A 12 18.76 -5.39 -19.93
CA VAL A 12 18.74 -4.22 -20.80
C VAL A 12 17.33 -3.64 -20.87
N ARG A 13 17.20 -2.35 -20.55
CA ARG A 13 15.93 -1.64 -20.66
C ARG A 13 15.59 -1.36 -22.12
N LEU A 14 14.46 -1.88 -22.58
CA LEU A 14 14.00 -1.72 -23.97
C LEU A 14 13.12 -0.48 -24.18
N THR A 15 12.31 -0.11 -23.18
CA THR A 15 11.37 1.02 -23.31
C THR A 15 11.39 1.97 -22.12
N ARG A 16 11.08 3.24 -22.42
CA ARG A 16 10.97 4.35 -21.44
C ARG A 16 9.56 4.94 -21.34
N GLY A 17 8.60 4.43 -22.11
CA GLY A 17 7.20 4.87 -22.06
C GLY A 17 6.53 4.54 -20.72
N THR A 18 5.53 5.34 -20.36
CA THR A 18 4.62 5.05 -19.25
C THR A 18 3.55 4.06 -19.71
N GLY A 19 3.26 3.04 -18.91
CA GLY A 19 2.16 2.11 -19.20
C GLY A 19 2.44 1.03 -20.27
N ASP A 20 3.70 0.67 -20.52
CA ASP A 20 4.06 -0.45 -21.40
C ASP A 20 3.85 -1.80 -20.70
N SER A 21 3.07 -2.71 -21.28
CA SER A 21 2.70 -4.01 -20.70
C SER A 21 2.50 -5.12 -21.74
N ALA A 22 2.27 -6.36 -21.28
CA ALA A 22 1.95 -7.52 -22.10
C ALA A 22 2.90 -7.78 -23.30
N PRO A 23 4.24 -7.86 -23.10
CA PRO A 23 5.17 -8.15 -24.19
C PRO A 23 4.95 -9.56 -24.78
N SER A 24 5.11 -9.68 -26.09
CA SER A 24 4.91 -10.91 -26.85
C SER A 24 5.90 -10.98 -28.02
N TRP A 25 6.74 -12.00 -28.03
CA TRP A 25 7.74 -12.23 -29.07
C TRP A 25 7.10 -12.65 -30.39
N SER A 26 7.56 -12.07 -31.51
CA SER A 26 7.30 -12.64 -32.83
C SER A 26 7.92 -14.05 -32.92
N PRO A 27 7.38 -14.95 -33.76
CA PRO A 27 7.88 -16.33 -33.85
C PRO A 27 9.35 -16.45 -34.25
N ASP A 28 9.87 -15.48 -35.00
CA ASP A 28 11.28 -15.39 -35.40
C ASP A 28 12.19 -14.74 -34.34
N GLY A 29 11.62 -14.23 -33.24
CA GLY A 29 12.34 -13.54 -32.17
C GLY A 29 12.88 -12.15 -32.53
N ALA A 30 12.61 -11.63 -33.73
CA ALA A 30 13.17 -10.34 -34.19
C ALA A 30 12.40 -9.12 -33.67
N THR A 31 11.12 -9.30 -33.31
CA THR A 31 10.20 -8.22 -32.94
C THR A 31 9.46 -8.53 -31.64
N LEU A 32 9.17 -7.51 -30.84
CA LEU A 32 8.29 -7.58 -29.69
C LEU A 32 7.02 -6.78 -29.95
N ALA A 33 5.86 -7.42 -29.85
CA ALA A 33 4.58 -6.73 -29.71
C ALA A 33 4.29 -6.46 -28.23
N PHE A 34 3.61 -5.37 -27.92
CA PHE A 34 3.24 -5.01 -26.55
C PHE A 34 2.07 -4.01 -26.54
N LEU A 35 1.51 -3.78 -25.35
CA LEU A 35 0.51 -2.75 -25.11
C LEU A 35 1.15 -1.49 -24.55
N ARG A 36 0.69 -0.32 -24.99
CA ARG A 36 1.05 0.98 -24.40
C ARG A 36 -0.19 1.80 -24.10
N ALA A 37 -0.38 2.13 -22.83
CA ALA A 37 -1.35 3.12 -22.36
C ALA A 37 -0.63 4.45 -22.09
N ALA A 38 -0.54 5.31 -23.11
CA ALA A 38 -0.02 6.68 -22.96
C ALA A 38 -1.12 7.57 -22.33
N ASP A 39 -1.62 8.58 -23.05
CA ASP A 39 -2.68 9.48 -22.57
C ASP A 39 -4.11 8.97 -22.87
N GLY A 40 -4.26 7.68 -23.18
CA GLY A 40 -5.52 7.10 -23.64
C GLY A 40 -5.56 5.57 -23.49
N PRO A 41 -6.59 4.91 -24.05
CA PRO A 41 -6.74 3.46 -23.93
C PRO A 41 -5.56 2.73 -24.58
N ALA A 42 -5.17 1.59 -23.99
CA ALA A 42 -4.00 0.83 -24.41
C ALA A 42 -4.08 0.45 -25.90
N GLN A 43 -3.01 0.66 -26.66
CA GLN A 43 -2.93 0.27 -28.08
C GLN A 43 -1.82 -0.75 -28.29
N LEU A 44 -1.87 -1.46 -29.41
CA LEU A 44 -0.81 -2.36 -29.86
C LEU A 44 0.34 -1.58 -30.47
N TRP A 45 1.55 -1.96 -30.07
CA TRP A 45 2.80 -1.44 -30.58
C TRP A 45 3.76 -2.60 -30.85
N THR A 46 4.72 -2.37 -31.73
CA THR A 46 5.88 -3.24 -31.93
C THR A 46 7.18 -2.49 -31.73
N LEU A 47 8.25 -3.20 -31.37
CA LEU A 47 9.62 -2.71 -31.41
C LEU A 47 10.60 -3.82 -31.85
N PRO A 48 11.76 -3.48 -32.44
CA PRO A 48 12.84 -4.44 -32.64
C PRO A 48 13.29 -5.05 -31.30
N ALA A 49 13.53 -6.36 -31.29
CA ALA A 49 13.90 -7.10 -30.09
C ALA A 49 15.22 -6.65 -29.46
N ASP A 50 16.16 -6.16 -30.26
CA ASP A 50 17.47 -5.62 -29.88
C ASP A 50 17.44 -4.14 -29.49
N GLY A 51 16.26 -3.51 -29.54
CA GLY A 51 16.05 -2.11 -29.20
C GLY A 51 15.97 -1.22 -30.44
N GLY A 52 15.20 -0.14 -30.32
CA GLY A 52 14.92 0.77 -31.43
C GLY A 52 13.65 1.57 -31.17
N GLU A 53 13.15 2.23 -32.21
CA GLU A 53 11.89 2.97 -32.13
C GLU A 53 10.68 2.02 -32.18
N SER A 54 9.67 2.32 -31.37
CA SER A 54 8.42 1.55 -31.37
C SER A 54 7.43 2.09 -32.39
N VAL A 55 6.71 1.21 -33.09
CA VAL A 55 5.68 1.55 -34.08
C VAL A 55 4.31 1.18 -33.53
N GLN A 56 3.35 2.10 -33.61
CA GLN A 56 1.96 1.83 -33.23
C GLN A 56 1.24 1.07 -34.34
N LEU A 57 0.56 -0.01 -34.00
CA LEU A 57 -0.17 -0.86 -34.96
C LEU A 57 -1.69 -0.67 -34.91
N SER A 58 -2.26 -0.26 -33.76
CA SER A 58 -3.72 -0.12 -33.61
C SER A 58 -4.15 1.27 -33.15
N THR A 59 -5.38 1.63 -33.49
CA THR A 59 -6.06 2.85 -33.03
C THR A 59 -7.52 2.55 -32.67
N LEU A 60 -7.74 1.54 -31.83
CA LEU A 60 -9.09 1.12 -31.43
C LEU A 60 -9.68 2.10 -30.41
N PRO A 61 -10.96 2.54 -30.55
CA PRO A 61 -11.56 3.56 -29.70
C PRO A 61 -11.51 3.25 -28.19
N LEU A 62 -11.64 1.98 -27.82
CA LEU A 62 -11.64 1.52 -26.42
C LEU A 62 -10.35 0.75 -26.05
N GLY A 63 -9.37 0.73 -26.94
CA GLY A 63 -8.11 0.02 -26.74
C GLY A 63 -8.06 -1.40 -27.30
N ALA A 64 -6.86 -1.97 -27.29
CA ALA A 64 -6.54 -3.33 -27.69
C ALA A 64 -6.12 -4.16 -26.46
N GLY A 65 -6.23 -5.48 -26.57
CA GLY A 65 -5.79 -6.42 -25.54
C GLY A 65 -4.48 -7.13 -25.88
N ARG A 66 -4.13 -8.12 -25.06
CA ARG A 66 -2.83 -8.82 -25.11
C ARG A 66 -2.54 -9.38 -26.51
N PRO A 67 -1.37 -9.05 -27.12
CA PRO A 67 -1.03 -9.53 -28.46
C PRO A 67 -0.60 -11.00 -28.50
N LEU A 68 -1.16 -11.74 -29.45
CA LEU A 68 -0.83 -13.14 -29.73
C LEU A 68 -0.51 -13.33 -31.21
N TRP A 69 0.76 -13.60 -31.52
CA TRP A 69 1.24 -13.77 -32.88
C TRP A 69 0.72 -15.07 -33.53
N SER A 70 0.40 -15.02 -34.82
CA SER A 70 0.29 -16.21 -35.66
C SER A 70 1.67 -16.87 -35.81
N SER A 71 1.70 -18.17 -36.12
CA SER A 71 2.96 -18.95 -36.22
C SER A 71 3.92 -18.45 -37.31
N ASP A 72 3.39 -17.81 -38.36
CA ASP A 72 4.17 -17.20 -39.44
C ASP A 72 4.57 -15.74 -39.17
N GLY A 73 4.11 -15.16 -38.05
CA GLY A 73 4.36 -13.77 -37.67
C GLY A 73 3.61 -12.73 -38.52
N SER A 74 2.73 -13.13 -39.44
CA SER A 74 2.03 -12.18 -40.33
C SER A 74 0.86 -11.46 -39.66
N LYS A 75 0.31 -12.06 -38.59
CA LYS A 75 -0.90 -11.56 -37.90
C LYS A 75 -0.75 -11.56 -36.39
N ILE A 76 -1.53 -10.70 -35.73
CA ILE A 76 -1.67 -10.64 -34.28
C ILE A 76 -3.16 -10.75 -33.94
N ALA A 77 -3.54 -11.74 -33.11
CA ALA A 77 -4.86 -11.84 -32.52
C ALA A 77 -4.87 -11.28 -31.10
N PHE A 78 -6.01 -10.73 -30.69
CA PHE A 78 -6.22 -10.23 -29.33
C PHE A 78 -7.72 -10.04 -29.07
N THR A 79 -8.11 -9.97 -27.79
CA THR A 79 -9.47 -9.59 -27.39
C THR A 79 -9.50 -8.11 -27.04
N ALA A 80 -10.53 -7.37 -27.46
CA ALA A 80 -10.68 -5.95 -27.17
C ALA A 80 -12.14 -5.59 -26.85
N PRO A 81 -12.37 -4.55 -26.04
CA PRO A 81 -13.71 -4.02 -25.78
C PRO A 81 -14.32 -3.37 -27.03
N VAL A 82 -15.58 -3.65 -27.29
CA VAL A 82 -16.38 -3.16 -28.43
C VAL A 82 -17.72 -2.67 -27.90
N ASP A 83 -18.14 -1.48 -28.29
CA ASP A 83 -19.51 -1.01 -28.09
C ASP A 83 -20.41 -1.57 -29.20
N ILE A 84 -21.32 -2.50 -28.86
CA ILE A 84 -22.16 -3.20 -29.84
C ILE A 84 -23.38 -2.37 -30.29
N ALA A 85 -23.73 -1.30 -29.56
CA ALA A 85 -24.86 -0.43 -29.91
C ALA A 85 -24.40 0.89 -30.52
N GLY A 86 -23.25 1.40 -30.08
CA GLY A 86 -22.69 2.69 -30.48
C GLY A 86 -23.41 3.90 -29.86
N GLY A 87 -22.75 5.07 -29.94
CA GLY A 87 -23.31 6.36 -29.50
C GLY A 87 -22.78 6.85 -28.14
N ASP A 88 -23.08 8.11 -27.80
CA ASP A 88 -22.71 8.67 -26.49
C ASP A 88 -23.71 8.21 -25.42
N THR A 89 -23.29 7.18 -24.66
CA THR A 89 -24.08 6.61 -23.57
C THR A 89 -23.68 7.15 -22.20
N ALA A 90 -22.73 8.10 -22.12
CA ALA A 90 -22.15 8.56 -20.86
C ALA A 90 -23.19 9.11 -19.88
N ARG A 91 -24.29 9.68 -20.39
CA ARG A 91 -25.41 10.21 -19.60
C ARG A 91 -26.72 9.46 -19.78
N ALA A 92 -26.73 8.41 -20.61
CA ALA A 92 -27.92 7.63 -20.84
C ALA A 92 -28.23 6.75 -19.60
N PRO A 93 -29.53 6.47 -19.32
CA PRO A 93 -29.91 5.45 -18.36
C PRO A 93 -29.20 4.12 -18.66
N ILE A 94 -28.85 3.39 -17.61
CA ILE A 94 -28.30 2.04 -17.73
C ILE A 94 -29.51 1.10 -17.86
N VAL A 95 -29.56 0.37 -18.97
CA VAL A 95 -30.58 -0.65 -19.24
C VAL A 95 -29.88 -1.99 -19.25
N ALA A 96 -30.39 -2.94 -18.48
CA ALA A 96 -29.82 -4.27 -18.33
C ALA A 96 -30.94 -5.31 -18.27
N ASP A 97 -30.89 -6.27 -19.20
CA ASP A 97 -31.79 -7.44 -19.21
C ASP A 97 -31.09 -8.71 -18.65
N ARG A 98 -29.77 -8.62 -18.42
CA ARG A 98 -28.89 -9.70 -17.94
C ARG A 98 -28.20 -9.31 -16.63
N LEU A 99 -27.71 -10.29 -15.88
CA LEU A 99 -27.02 -10.08 -14.60
C LEU A 99 -25.55 -9.64 -14.74
N ASP A 100 -24.93 -9.84 -15.90
CA ASP A 100 -23.56 -9.43 -16.24
C ASP A 100 -23.47 -7.96 -16.69
N TYR A 101 -24.25 -7.07 -16.08
CA TYR A 101 -24.33 -5.64 -16.46
C TYR A 101 -23.21 -4.77 -15.88
N GLN A 102 -22.45 -5.30 -14.91
CA GLN A 102 -21.33 -4.62 -14.26
C GLN A 102 -20.20 -5.61 -14.00
N SER A 103 -18.98 -5.09 -13.88
CA SER A 103 -17.79 -5.87 -13.55
C SER A 103 -16.82 -5.05 -12.72
N ASP A 104 -16.28 -5.63 -11.65
CA ASP A 104 -15.34 -4.93 -10.78
C ASP A 104 -14.09 -4.44 -11.54
N GLY A 105 -13.67 -3.21 -11.25
CA GLY A 105 -12.58 -2.52 -11.96
C GLY A 105 -12.97 -1.90 -13.32
N VAL A 106 -14.13 -2.25 -13.87
CA VAL A 106 -14.67 -1.66 -15.11
C VAL A 106 -15.89 -0.77 -14.83
N GLY A 107 -16.73 -1.16 -13.87
CA GLY A 107 -18.01 -0.51 -13.57
C GLY A 107 -19.14 -1.07 -14.44
N PHE A 108 -20.08 -0.21 -14.84
CA PHE A 108 -21.20 -0.62 -15.69
C PHE A 108 -20.77 -0.90 -17.13
N LEU A 109 -20.98 -2.14 -17.57
CA LEU A 109 -20.59 -2.60 -18.90
C LEU A 109 -21.47 -2.00 -20.00
N ARG A 110 -22.75 -1.70 -19.71
CA ARG A 110 -23.72 -1.20 -20.70
C ARG A 110 -23.72 -2.10 -21.95
N THR A 111 -23.33 -1.55 -23.10
CA THR A 111 -23.25 -2.21 -24.41
C THR A 111 -21.81 -2.63 -24.77
N ILE A 112 -20.86 -2.50 -23.84
CA ILE A 112 -19.48 -2.91 -24.06
C ILE A 112 -19.36 -4.43 -23.90
N ARG A 113 -18.87 -5.11 -24.94
CA ARG A 113 -18.54 -6.54 -24.96
C ARG A 113 -17.10 -6.77 -25.38
N ALA A 114 -16.50 -7.85 -24.89
CA ALA A 114 -15.14 -8.22 -25.27
C ALA A 114 -15.19 -9.12 -26.52
N HIS A 115 -14.48 -8.75 -27.59
CA HIS A 115 -14.48 -9.50 -28.84
C HIS A 115 -13.09 -9.66 -29.44
N VAL A 116 -12.91 -10.75 -30.19
CA VAL A 116 -11.66 -11.11 -30.84
C VAL A 116 -11.44 -10.25 -32.08
N HIS A 117 -10.21 -9.77 -32.23
CA HIS A 117 -9.70 -9.03 -33.37
C HIS A 117 -8.47 -9.73 -33.93
N VAL A 118 -8.26 -9.56 -35.24
CA VAL A 118 -7.06 -9.99 -35.96
C VAL A 118 -6.50 -8.79 -36.71
N LEU A 119 -5.24 -8.46 -36.44
CA LEU A 119 -4.47 -7.43 -37.08
C LEU A 119 -3.46 -8.04 -38.04
N ASP A 120 -3.42 -7.56 -39.28
CA ASP A 120 -2.38 -7.87 -40.26
C ASP A 120 -1.19 -6.92 -40.06
N VAL A 121 0.00 -7.47 -39.83
CA VAL A 121 1.16 -6.69 -39.37
C VAL A 121 1.76 -5.85 -40.51
N ALA A 122 1.69 -6.34 -41.75
CA ALA A 122 2.25 -5.66 -42.89
C ALA A 122 1.40 -4.47 -43.34
N THR A 123 0.07 -4.60 -43.27
CA THR A 123 -0.87 -3.57 -43.74
C THR A 123 -1.39 -2.68 -42.62
N GLY A 124 -1.35 -3.14 -41.36
CA GLY A 124 -2.02 -2.49 -40.24
C GLY A 124 -3.55 -2.66 -40.24
N GLU A 125 -4.12 -3.48 -41.15
CA GLU A 125 -5.56 -3.73 -41.16
C GLU A 125 -5.96 -4.52 -39.91
N CYS A 126 -6.79 -3.92 -39.06
CA CYS A 126 -7.34 -4.55 -37.86
C CYS A 126 -8.82 -4.89 -38.07
N ARG A 127 -9.18 -6.17 -37.96
CA ARG A 127 -10.53 -6.67 -38.19
C ARG A 127 -11.10 -7.34 -36.94
N GLN A 128 -12.29 -6.92 -36.52
CA GLN A 128 -13.10 -7.67 -35.55
C GLN A 128 -13.61 -8.97 -36.20
N VAL A 129 -13.42 -10.11 -35.54
CA VAL A 129 -13.75 -11.44 -36.10
C VAL A 129 -14.87 -12.16 -35.34
N THR A 130 -15.29 -11.63 -34.18
CA THR A 130 -16.46 -12.10 -33.43
C THR A 130 -17.38 -10.93 -33.10
N GLU A 131 -18.68 -11.18 -32.99
CA GLU A 131 -19.71 -10.16 -32.72
C GLU A 131 -20.88 -10.76 -31.93
N GLY A 132 -21.60 -9.92 -31.18
CA GLY A 132 -22.85 -10.27 -30.50
C GLY A 132 -22.92 -9.74 -29.08
N ASP A 133 -24.01 -10.06 -28.39
CA ASP A 133 -24.23 -9.66 -27.00
C ASP A 133 -23.66 -10.72 -26.02
N TRP A 134 -22.34 -10.93 -26.08
CA TRP A 134 -21.62 -11.91 -25.26
C TRP A 134 -20.12 -11.58 -25.24
N HIS A 135 -19.38 -12.14 -24.28
CA HIS A 135 -17.94 -11.91 -24.15
C HIS A 135 -17.11 -13.08 -24.70
N ALA A 136 -16.12 -12.77 -25.55
CA ALA A 136 -15.07 -13.69 -25.95
C ALA A 136 -13.92 -13.64 -24.95
N GLY A 137 -13.44 -14.81 -24.52
CA GLY A 137 -12.17 -14.95 -23.81
C GLY A 137 -10.96 -14.65 -24.68
N GLU A 138 -9.77 -14.84 -24.12
CA GLU A 138 -8.53 -14.68 -24.87
C GLU A 138 -8.39 -15.78 -25.96
N PRO A 139 -8.05 -15.42 -27.21
CA PRO A 139 -7.93 -16.39 -28.29
C PRO A 139 -6.61 -17.19 -28.24
N ALA A 140 -6.57 -18.32 -28.93
CA ALA A 140 -5.35 -19.06 -29.22
C ALA A 140 -5.31 -19.45 -30.70
N TRP A 141 -4.18 -19.21 -31.36
CA TRP A 141 -3.96 -19.58 -32.76
C TRP A 141 -3.75 -21.09 -32.92
N SER A 142 -4.41 -21.66 -33.93
CA SER A 142 -4.00 -22.98 -34.43
C SER A 142 -2.59 -22.91 -35.02
N PRO A 143 -1.82 -24.02 -35.03
CA PRO A 143 -0.42 -24.01 -35.48
C PRO A 143 -0.22 -23.55 -36.93
N ASP A 144 -1.23 -23.71 -37.78
CA ASP A 144 -1.24 -23.27 -39.18
C ASP A 144 -1.70 -21.81 -39.38
N GLY A 145 -2.10 -21.10 -38.31
CA GLY A 145 -2.54 -19.71 -38.37
C GLY A 145 -3.88 -19.49 -39.06
N THR A 146 -4.70 -20.53 -39.25
CA THR A 146 -6.00 -20.44 -39.97
C THR A 146 -7.21 -20.37 -39.05
N ARG A 147 -7.08 -20.85 -37.80
CA ARG A 147 -8.17 -20.92 -36.82
C ARG A 147 -7.78 -20.26 -35.49
N LEU A 148 -8.80 -19.78 -34.77
CA LEU A 148 -8.70 -19.30 -33.40
C LEU A 148 -9.60 -20.14 -32.49
N ALA A 149 -9.12 -20.51 -31.32
CA ALA A 149 -9.93 -21.10 -30.24
C ALA A 149 -10.08 -20.10 -29.09
N PHE A 150 -11.22 -20.06 -28.42
CA PHE A 150 -11.46 -19.21 -27.25
C PHE A 150 -12.63 -19.74 -26.41
N ALA A 151 -12.65 -19.42 -25.12
CA ALA A 151 -13.81 -19.69 -24.25
C ALA A 151 -14.86 -18.57 -24.38
N ALA A 152 -16.15 -18.91 -24.36
CA ALA A 152 -17.25 -17.94 -24.36
C ALA A 152 -18.55 -18.52 -23.81
N GLY A 153 -19.36 -17.67 -23.17
CA GLY A 153 -20.75 -17.98 -22.82
C GLY A 153 -21.72 -17.34 -23.83
N MET A 154 -21.93 -17.97 -24.99
CA MET A 154 -22.77 -17.39 -26.06
C MET A 154 -24.27 -17.67 -25.91
N GLU A 155 -24.65 -18.55 -25.00
CA GLU A 155 -26.05 -18.91 -24.77
C GLU A 155 -26.83 -17.76 -24.11
N PRO A 156 -28.13 -17.58 -24.39
CA PRO A 156 -28.93 -16.47 -23.85
C PRO A 156 -28.91 -16.34 -22.33
N ASP A 157 -28.83 -17.46 -21.60
CA ASP A 157 -28.82 -17.51 -20.13
C ASP A 157 -27.42 -17.80 -19.55
N SER A 158 -26.35 -17.41 -20.25
CA SER A 158 -24.97 -17.66 -19.80
C SER A 158 -24.61 -16.95 -18.48
N ASP A 159 -25.29 -15.85 -18.15
CA ASP A 159 -25.20 -15.13 -16.89
C ASP A 159 -25.84 -15.89 -15.71
N LEU A 160 -26.79 -16.78 -15.99
CA LEU A 160 -27.45 -17.63 -14.98
C LEU A 160 -26.80 -19.01 -14.82
N THR A 161 -26.22 -19.54 -15.90
CA THR A 161 -25.72 -20.92 -15.91
C THR A 161 -24.25 -21.04 -15.51
N ALA A 162 -23.51 -19.92 -15.48
CA ALA A 162 -22.06 -19.87 -15.30
C ALA A 162 -21.31 -20.85 -16.22
N ARG A 163 -21.78 -20.96 -17.48
CA ARG A 163 -21.21 -21.84 -18.50
C ARG A 163 -20.42 -21.04 -19.51
N ALA A 164 -19.24 -21.55 -19.85
CA ALA A 164 -18.44 -21.07 -20.96
C ALA A 164 -17.91 -22.26 -21.75
N GLY A 165 -18.39 -22.39 -22.99
CA GLY A 165 -17.91 -23.41 -23.92
C GLY A 165 -16.63 -22.98 -24.62
N VAL A 166 -15.92 -23.94 -25.20
CA VAL A 166 -14.77 -23.67 -26.08
C VAL A 166 -15.28 -23.61 -27.51
N TYR A 167 -15.00 -22.50 -28.21
CA TYR A 167 -15.37 -22.29 -29.59
C TYR A 167 -14.13 -22.20 -30.49
N VAL A 168 -14.26 -22.69 -31.72
CA VAL A 168 -13.24 -22.57 -32.77
C VAL A 168 -13.81 -21.76 -33.92
N LEU A 169 -13.02 -20.82 -34.45
CA LEU A 169 -13.35 -19.97 -35.57
C LEU A 169 -12.27 -20.08 -36.64
N ASP A 170 -12.63 -20.48 -37.85
CA ASP A 170 -11.78 -20.32 -39.03
C ASP A 170 -11.80 -18.86 -39.47
N VAL A 171 -10.63 -18.22 -39.49
CA VAL A 171 -10.47 -16.78 -39.80
C VAL A 171 -10.10 -16.51 -41.26
N THR A 172 -10.00 -17.53 -42.10
CA THR A 172 -9.66 -17.41 -43.53
C THR A 172 -10.82 -16.88 -44.37
N ASP A 173 -12.06 -17.25 -44.04
CA ASP A 173 -13.28 -16.64 -44.59
C ASP A 173 -13.94 -15.70 -43.56
N ARG A 174 -14.19 -14.45 -43.98
CA ARG A 174 -14.85 -13.43 -43.15
C ARG A 174 -16.31 -13.80 -42.78
N ARG A 175 -16.92 -14.75 -43.49
CA ARG A 175 -18.31 -15.19 -43.25
C ARG A 175 -18.42 -16.29 -42.20
N ASN A 176 -17.31 -16.93 -41.84
CA ASN A 176 -17.31 -17.98 -40.84
C ASN A 176 -17.82 -17.43 -39.50
N ARG A 177 -18.40 -18.34 -38.72
CA ARG A 177 -18.89 -18.06 -37.37
C ARG A 177 -18.27 -19.08 -36.41
N PRO A 178 -18.07 -18.72 -35.14
CA PRO A 178 -17.51 -19.64 -34.16
C PRO A 178 -18.38 -20.87 -34.01
N THR A 179 -17.76 -22.05 -33.94
CA THR A 179 -18.45 -23.34 -33.72
C THR A 179 -18.03 -23.91 -32.38
N LEU A 180 -18.99 -24.40 -31.59
CA LEU A 180 -18.72 -25.05 -30.31
C LEU A 180 -17.87 -26.31 -30.53
N ALA A 181 -16.70 -26.34 -29.92
CA ALA A 181 -15.78 -27.46 -29.93
C ALA A 181 -15.90 -28.34 -28.68
N GLY A 182 -16.28 -27.77 -27.52
CA GLY A 182 -16.54 -28.54 -26.30
C GLY A 182 -16.91 -27.72 -25.06
N PHE A 183 -16.95 -28.36 -23.89
CA PHE A 183 -17.36 -27.72 -22.62
C PHE A 183 -18.79 -27.15 -22.63
N ALA A 184 -19.72 -27.77 -23.35
CA ALA A 184 -21.11 -27.29 -23.47
C ALA A 184 -21.81 -27.08 -22.12
N THR A 185 -21.45 -27.87 -21.10
CA THR A 185 -22.00 -27.81 -19.74
C THR A 185 -21.01 -27.30 -18.70
N GLY A 186 -19.77 -27.02 -19.11
CA GLY A 186 -18.67 -26.67 -18.21
C GLY A 186 -18.37 -25.18 -18.19
N LEU A 187 -17.30 -24.84 -17.45
CA LEU A 187 -16.71 -23.51 -17.39
C LEU A 187 -15.27 -23.62 -17.91
N ALA A 188 -15.10 -23.40 -19.21
CA ALA A 188 -13.78 -23.31 -19.82
C ALA A 188 -13.14 -21.95 -19.56
N GLY A 189 -11.84 -21.96 -19.25
CA GLY A 189 -11.01 -20.76 -19.13
C GLY A 189 -9.98 -20.70 -20.24
N ALA A 190 -8.71 -20.88 -19.87
CA ALA A 190 -7.59 -20.82 -20.81
C ALA A 190 -7.62 -21.96 -21.85
N VAL A 191 -7.28 -21.64 -23.10
CA VAL A 191 -7.21 -22.60 -24.21
C VAL A 191 -5.85 -22.51 -24.92
N VAL A 192 -5.29 -23.65 -25.31
CA VAL A 192 -4.01 -23.75 -26.05
C VAL A 192 -4.11 -24.87 -27.08
N TRP A 193 -3.60 -24.67 -28.29
CA TRP A 193 -3.59 -25.71 -29.32
C TRP A 193 -2.44 -26.70 -29.14
N THR A 194 -2.67 -27.97 -29.46
CA THR A 194 -1.60 -28.95 -29.70
C THR A 194 -0.84 -28.63 -30.98
N ALA A 195 0.41 -29.07 -31.08
CA ALA A 195 1.30 -28.77 -32.21
C ALA A 195 0.79 -29.28 -33.57
N ASP A 196 -0.04 -30.32 -33.57
CA ASP A 196 -0.67 -30.89 -34.76
C ASP A 196 -1.98 -30.20 -35.16
N GLY A 197 -2.50 -29.30 -34.34
CA GLY A 197 -3.76 -28.57 -34.57
C GLY A 197 -5.02 -29.43 -34.53
N SER A 198 -4.94 -30.67 -34.03
CA SER A 198 -6.08 -31.58 -33.94
C SER A 198 -6.82 -31.48 -32.60
N THR A 199 -6.17 -30.92 -31.58
CA THR A 199 -6.60 -30.99 -30.18
C THR A 199 -6.34 -29.65 -29.46
N LEU A 200 -7.12 -29.39 -28.42
CA LEU A 200 -6.99 -28.26 -27.51
C LEU A 200 -6.66 -28.75 -26.10
N LEU A 201 -5.80 -28.02 -25.40
CA LEU A 201 -5.64 -28.06 -23.96
C LEU A 201 -6.52 -26.97 -23.36
N VAL A 202 -7.36 -27.33 -22.40
CA VAL A 202 -8.33 -26.45 -21.77
C VAL A 202 -8.12 -26.48 -20.26
N VAL A 203 -7.90 -25.33 -19.64
CA VAL A 203 -7.94 -25.20 -18.18
C VAL A 203 -9.35 -24.76 -17.80
N GLY A 204 -10.02 -25.53 -16.94
CA GLY A 204 -11.37 -25.21 -16.49
C GLY A 204 -12.08 -26.39 -15.83
N ASN A 205 -13.36 -26.21 -15.56
CA ASN A 205 -14.19 -27.20 -14.88
C ASN A 205 -15.13 -27.85 -15.91
N ALA A 206 -15.02 -29.16 -16.09
CA ALA A 206 -15.83 -29.88 -17.07
C ALA A 206 -17.32 -29.94 -16.68
N ASP A 207 -17.61 -29.99 -15.38
CA ASP A 207 -18.94 -30.27 -14.82
C ASP A 207 -19.49 -29.12 -13.95
N GLY A 208 -19.32 -27.88 -14.41
CA GLY A 208 -19.78 -26.67 -13.70
C GLY A 208 -18.73 -26.07 -12.76
N PRO A 209 -19.01 -24.92 -12.12
CA PRO A 209 -17.97 -24.08 -11.53
C PRO A 209 -17.45 -24.52 -10.14
N THR A 210 -18.10 -25.49 -9.48
CA THR A 210 -17.70 -25.93 -8.14
C THR A 210 -16.51 -26.89 -8.19
N GLY A 211 -15.51 -26.66 -7.32
CA GLY A 211 -14.33 -27.50 -7.19
C GLY A 211 -13.15 -27.06 -8.07
N HIS A 212 -12.15 -27.93 -8.19
CA HIS A 212 -10.91 -27.63 -8.90
C HIS A 212 -11.11 -27.49 -10.42
N ALA A 213 -10.45 -26.50 -11.00
CA ALA A 213 -10.18 -26.49 -12.43
C ALA A 213 -9.15 -27.59 -12.75
N GLY A 214 -9.41 -28.34 -13.82
CA GLY A 214 -8.52 -29.39 -14.35
C GLY A 214 -7.80 -28.97 -15.63
N LEU A 215 -6.86 -29.79 -16.08
CA LEU A 215 -6.17 -29.64 -17.36
C LEU A 215 -6.72 -30.69 -18.35
N HIS A 216 -7.61 -30.26 -19.23
CA HIS A 216 -8.37 -31.15 -20.10
C HIS A 216 -7.81 -31.16 -21.51
N ARG A 217 -7.77 -32.36 -22.10
CA ARG A 217 -7.54 -32.57 -23.53
C ARG A 217 -8.89 -32.64 -24.25
N LEU A 218 -9.06 -31.79 -25.25
CA LEU A 218 -10.28 -31.62 -26.04
C LEU A 218 -9.98 -31.84 -27.54
N PRO A 219 -10.34 -33.00 -28.12
CA PRO A 219 -10.23 -33.21 -29.57
C PRO A 219 -11.12 -32.23 -30.35
N VAL A 220 -10.59 -31.63 -31.41
CA VAL A 220 -11.36 -30.73 -32.29
C VAL A 220 -11.99 -31.55 -33.41
N THR A 221 -13.23 -31.99 -33.22
CA THR A 221 -14.02 -32.65 -34.27
C THR A 221 -14.80 -31.61 -35.08
N GLY A 222 -14.95 -31.82 -36.39
CA GLY A 222 -15.79 -30.94 -37.22
C GLY A 222 -17.25 -30.94 -36.75
N ALA A 223 -17.98 -29.86 -37.05
CA ALA A 223 -19.32 -29.54 -36.52
C ALA A 223 -20.41 -30.62 -36.71
N GLU A 224 -20.17 -31.66 -37.51
CA GLU A 224 -21.18 -32.67 -37.86
C GLU A 224 -21.27 -33.83 -36.86
N ASN A 225 -20.36 -33.93 -35.88
CA ASN A 225 -20.41 -34.94 -34.83
C ASN A 225 -19.87 -34.35 -33.52
N ILE A 226 -20.77 -33.81 -32.68
CA ILE A 226 -20.53 -33.53 -31.26
C ILE A 226 -21.19 -34.65 -30.43
N PRO A 227 -20.75 -35.93 -30.48
CA PRO A 227 -21.12 -36.87 -29.43
C PRO A 227 -20.42 -36.43 -28.12
N ALA A 228 -20.87 -36.95 -26.98
CA ALA A 228 -20.25 -36.74 -25.67
C ALA A 228 -18.72 -36.73 -25.80
N ILE A 229 -18.16 -35.52 -25.76
CA ILE A 229 -16.77 -35.28 -26.15
C ILE A 229 -15.88 -36.05 -25.19
N ASP A 230 -14.88 -36.76 -25.73
CA ASP A 230 -13.83 -37.44 -24.96
C ASP A 230 -12.91 -36.39 -24.31
N LEU A 231 -13.41 -35.76 -23.25
CA LEU A 231 -12.65 -34.88 -22.37
C LEU A 231 -11.80 -35.74 -21.46
N THR A 232 -10.48 -35.66 -21.63
CA THR A 232 -9.53 -36.35 -20.74
C THR A 232 -8.85 -35.33 -19.82
N ASP A 233 -9.05 -35.43 -18.52
CA ASP A 233 -8.25 -34.69 -17.54
C ASP A 233 -6.85 -35.32 -17.42
N LEU A 234 -5.85 -34.61 -17.93
CA LEU A 234 -4.47 -35.06 -18.01
C LEU A 234 -3.81 -35.15 -16.63
N ALA A 235 -4.24 -34.32 -15.68
CA ALA A 235 -3.62 -34.16 -14.37
C ALA A 235 -4.45 -34.77 -13.24
N LYS A 236 -5.54 -35.49 -13.54
CA LYS A 236 -6.48 -36.08 -12.57
C LYS A 236 -5.87 -36.73 -11.32
N PRO A 237 -4.72 -37.45 -11.38
CA PRO A 237 -4.11 -38.03 -10.18
C PRO A 237 -3.58 -36.98 -9.18
N LEU A 238 -3.33 -35.76 -9.62
CA LEU A 238 -2.98 -34.62 -8.77
C LEU A 238 -4.27 -33.93 -8.32
N ASP A 239 -4.71 -34.22 -7.10
CA ASP A 239 -5.87 -33.56 -6.48
C ASP A 239 -5.54 -32.11 -6.08
N ARG A 240 -5.30 -31.26 -7.07
CA ARG A 240 -4.98 -29.83 -6.92
C ARG A 240 -5.64 -29.01 -8.03
N ASN A 241 -5.91 -27.75 -7.71
CA ASN A 241 -6.45 -26.78 -8.64
C ASN A 241 -5.40 -26.34 -9.67
N VAL A 242 -5.72 -26.42 -10.97
CA VAL A 242 -4.83 -25.97 -12.05
C VAL A 242 -4.89 -24.44 -12.19
N MET A 243 -3.74 -23.79 -12.13
CA MET A 243 -3.60 -22.33 -12.01
C MET A 243 -3.20 -21.67 -13.34
N ALA A 244 -4.18 -21.25 -14.14
CA ALA A 244 -3.93 -20.54 -15.41
C ALA A 244 -3.36 -19.11 -15.24
N GLY A 245 -3.41 -18.57 -14.02
CA GLY A 245 -2.91 -17.24 -13.65
C GLY A 245 -3.96 -16.13 -13.83
N ALA A 246 -4.05 -15.24 -12.84
CA ALA A 246 -4.81 -13.99 -12.87
C ALA A 246 -4.21 -12.99 -11.86
N ALA A 247 -4.74 -11.76 -11.81
CA ALA A 247 -4.35 -10.79 -10.79
C ALA A 247 -4.58 -11.37 -9.39
N ALA A 248 -3.57 -11.31 -8.52
CA ALA A 248 -3.54 -11.94 -7.18
C ALA A 248 -3.69 -13.48 -7.14
N TYR A 249 -3.72 -14.15 -8.29
CA TYR A 249 -3.73 -15.62 -8.41
C TYR A 249 -2.54 -16.08 -9.26
N PRO A 250 -1.35 -16.26 -8.66
CA PRO A 250 -0.14 -16.72 -9.33
C PRO A 250 -0.37 -18.00 -10.14
N GLY A 251 0.12 -18.02 -11.38
CA GLY A 251 -0.01 -19.13 -12.32
C GLY A 251 0.39 -18.72 -13.72
N GLY A 252 -0.04 -19.49 -14.72
CA GLY A 252 0.30 -19.23 -16.12
C GLY A 252 -0.32 -20.25 -17.06
N LEU A 253 -0.47 -19.86 -18.32
CA LEU A 253 -1.02 -20.71 -19.36
C LEU A 253 -0.18 -21.98 -19.56
N PRO A 254 -0.81 -23.15 -19.80
CA PRO A 254 -0.08 -24.37 -20.13
C PRO A 254 0.84 -24.19 -21.35
N ARG A 255 1.96 -24.92 -21.37
CA ARG A 255 2.94 -24.92 -22.47
C ARG A 255 3.30 -26.33 -22.89
N LEU A 256 3.28 -26.57 -24.20
CA LEU A 256 3.78 -27.81 -24.78
C LEU A 256 5.30 -27.84 -24.70
N VAL A 257 5.84 -29.03 -24.39
CA VAL A 257 7.27 -29.32 -24.36
C VAL A 257 7.55 -30.64 -25.06
N ASP A 258 8.83 -30.97 -25.27
CA ASP A 258 9.28 -32.24 -25.87
C ASP A 258 8.62 -32.54 -27.23
N GLY A 259 8.55 -31.52 -28.09
CA GLY A 259 7.92 -31.63 -29.41
C GLY A 259 6.40 -31.86 -29.36
N GLY A 260 5.76 -31.57 -28.21
CA GLY A 260 4.31 -31.75 -28.00
C GLY A 260 3.93 -33.02 -27.25
N ALA A 261 4.91 -33.83 -26.81
CA ALA A 261 4.65 -35.07 -26.07
C ALA A 261 4.28 -34.84 -24.60
N ALA A 262 4.52 -33.64 -24.05
CA ALA A 262 4.22 -33.30 -22.67
C ALA A 262 3.76 -31.85 -22.52
N VAL A 263 3.17 -31.56 -21.37
CA VAL A 263 2.61 -30.26 -20.99
C VAL A 263 3.22 -29.80 -19.67
N LEU A 264 3.72 -28.57 -19.63
CA LEU A 264 3.99 -27.84 -18.40
C LEU A 264 2.76 -27.03 -18.00
N PHE A 265 2.39 -27.08 -16.73
CA PHE A 265 1.25 -26.34 -16.18
C PHE A 265 1.48 -26.03 -14.70
N PHE A 266 0.80 -25.02 -14.19
CA PHE A 266 0.84 -24.70 -12.77
C PHE A 266 -0.33 -25.34 -12.02
N ALA A 267 -0.10 -25.75 -10.78
CA ALA A 267 -1.15 -26.11 -9.84
C ALA A 267 -0.86 -25.55 -8.45
N ARG A 268 -1.91 -25.26 -7.68
CA ARG A 268 -1.79 -24.81 -6.29
C ARG A 268 -1.55 -26.02 -5.40
N ASP A 269 -0.48 -26.06 -4.62
CA ASP A 269 -0.19 -27.11 -3.64
C ASP A 269 0.28 -26.49 -2.33
N ARG A 270 -0.43 -26.80 -1.23
CA ARG A 270 -0.23 -26.24 0.11
C ARG A 270 -0.09 -24.71 0.12
N GLY A 271 -0.98 -24.03 -0.59
CA GLY A 271 -1.01 -22.57 -0.73
C GLY A 271 0.02 -21.96 -1.70
N CYS A 272 0.99 -22.73 -2.18
CA CYS A 272 1.98 -22.29 -3.17
C CYS A 272 1.58 -22.67 -4.60
N THR A 273 1.92 -21.85 -5.59
CA THR A 273 1.77 -22.23 -7.00
C THR A 273 3.05 -22.88 -7.51
N HIS A 274 2.98 -24.15 -7.90
CA HIS A 274 4.11 -24.94 -8.38
C HIS A 274 3.96 -25.31 -9.85
N LEU A 275 5.09 -25.47 -10.55
CA LEU A 275 5.14 -25.90 -11.95
C LEU A 275 5.26 -27.43 -12.00
N TYR A 276 4.33 -28.07 -12.72
CA TYR A 276 4.30 -29.50 -12.96
C TYR A 276 4.45 -29.81 -14.45
N ARG A 277 4.87 -31.05 -14.74
CA ARG A 277 4.93 -31.65 -16.07
C ARG A 277 4.05 -32.89 -16.12
N VAL A 278 3.28 -33.06 -17.18
CA VAL A 278 2.52 -34.30 -17.44
C VAL A 278 2.58 -34.69 -18.91
N GLY A 279 2.44 -35.98 -19.22
CA GLY A 279 2.37 -36.45 -20.61
C GLY A 279 1.10 -35.95 -21.32
N ILE A 280 1.15 -35.81 -22.65
CA ILE A 280 -0.01 -35.36 -23.45
C ILE A 280 -1.17 -36.38 -23.47
N ASP A 281 -0.88 -37.63 -23.10
CA ASP A 281 -1.85 -38.70 -22.89
C ASP A 281 -2.27 -38.85 -21.41
N GLY A 282 -1.81 -37.92 -20.56
CA GLY A 282 -2.03 -37.93 -19.12
C GLY A 282 -0.99 -38.76 -18.36
N GLY A 283 -1.22 -38.92 -17.06
CA GLY A 283 -0.36 -39.67 -16.16
C GLY A 283 -0.21 -38.99 -14.81
N ALA A 284 0.71 -39.48 -13.98
CA ALA A 284 1.05 -38.80 -12.73
C ALA A 284 1.88 -37.54 -13.03
N PRO A 285 1.41 -36.33 -12.67
CA PRO A 285 2.20 -35.13 -12.86
C PRO A 285 3.50 -35.16 -12.05
N GLN A 286 4.57 -34.65 -12.64
CA GLN A 286 5.90 -34.55 -12.03
C GLN A 286 6.18 -33.11 -11.65
N LEU A 287 6.61 -32.87 -10.41
CA LEU A 287 7.02 -31.54 -9.96
C LEU A 287 8.30 -31.11 -10.69
N VAL A 288 8.28 -29.92 -11.31
CA VAL A 288 9.45 -29.31 -11.98
C VAL A 288 10.04 -28.20 -11.13
N LEU A 289 9.19 -27.34 -10.57
CA LEU A 289 9.60 -26.21 -9.74
C LEU A 289 8.56 -25.98 -8.63
N GLY A 290 8.99 -26.09 -7.37
CA GLY A 290 8.13 -25.89 -6.20
C GLY A 290 8.85 -26.06 -4.88
N GLY A 291 8.12 -25.88 -3.78
CA GLY A 291 8.61 -25.91 -2.40
C GLY A 291 7.65 -25.17 -1.46
N GLU A 292 7.87 -25.29 -0.14
CA GLU A 292 6.99 -24.69 0.89
C GLU A 292 6.97 -23.16 0.88
N ASP A 293 8.07 -22.54 0.44
CA ASP A 293 8.27 -21.09 0.38
C ASP A 293 8.53 -20.62 -1.06
N ARG A 294 7.84 -21.23 -2.05
CA ARG A 294 8.09 -20.97 -3.47
C ARG A 294 6.79 -20.85 -4.25
N VAL A 295 6.55 -19.66 -4.79
CA VAL A 295 5.39 -19.36 -5.65
C VAL A 295 5.89 -18.95 -7.02
N ALA A 296 5.55 -19.74 -8.03
CA ALA A 296 5.89 -19.45 -9.41
C ALA A 296 4.68 -18.91 -10.18
N SER A 297 4.93 -17.95 -11.06
CA SER A 297 3.92 -17.36 -11.95
C SER A 297 4.55 -16.92 -13.26
N GLY A 298 3.74 -16.77 -14.31
CA GLY A 298 4.23 -16.52 -15.66
C GLY A 298 4.98 -17.74 -16.21
N LEU A 299 4.71 -18.10 -17.46
CA LEU A 299 5.40 -19.21 -18.09
C LEU A 299 5.63 -18.94 -19.58
N SER A 300 6.90 -18.96 -19.95
CA SER A 300 7.37 -19.02 -21.33
C SER A 300 8.35 -20.18 -21.47
N VAL A 301 8.33 -20.87 -22.61
CA VAL A 301 9.21 -22.01 -22.86
C VAL A 301 9.84 -21.87 -24.24
N ALA A 302 11.16 -22.00 -24.30
CA ALA A 302 11.92 -22.01 -25.54
C ALA A 302 13.25 -22.74 -25.35
N GLY A 303 13.74 -23.44 -26.38
CA GLY A 303 15.09 -24.03 -26.37
C GLY A 303 15.37 -25.02 -25.22
N GLY A 304 14.34 -25.70 -24.70
CA GLY A 304 14.48 -26.61 -23.56
C GLY A 304 14.55 -25.91 -22.19
N CYS A 305 14.30 -24.61 -22.13
CA CYS A 305 14.26 -23.82 -20.89
C CYS A 305 12.85 -23.26 -20.65
N ALA A 306 12.42 -23.22 -19.39
CA ALA A 306 11.23 -22.50 -18.94
C ALA A 306 11.63 -21.22 -18.21
N ALA A 307 11.08 -20.07 -18.60
CA ALA A 307 11.21 -18.81 -17.88
C ALA A 307 9.95 -18.54 -17.06
N VAL A 308 10.13 -18.20 -15.77
CA VAL A 308 9.08 -17.93 -14.79
C VAL A 308 9.45 -16.72 -13.92
N VAL A 309 8.45 -16.14 -13.26
CA VAL A 309 8.64 -15.26 -12.11
C VAL A 309 8.50 -16.10 -10.85
N LEU A 310 9.53 -16.10 -10.00
CA LEU A 310 9.59 -16.90 -8.78
C LEU A 310 9.70 -16.00 -7.56
N SER A 311 8.69 -16.03 -6.70
CA SER A 311 8.71 -15.41 -5.37
C SER A 311 9.16 -16.45 -4.34
N THR A 312 9.91 -15.99 -3.33
CA THR A 312 10.43 -16.82 -2.24
C THR A 312 10.19 -16.15 -0.89
N ALA A 313 10.58 -16.78 0.22
CA ALA A 313 10.51 -16.16 1.56
C ALA A 313 11.26 -14.80 1.66
N THR A 314 12.24 -14.55 0.79
CA THR A 314 13.09 -13.34 0.81
C THR A 314 13.11 -12.57 -0.50
N SER A 315 12.26 -12.92 -1.48
CA SER A 315 12.10 -12.16 -2.71
C SER A 315 10.63 -12.08 -3.13
N PHE A 316 10.21 -10.88 -3.52
CA PHE A 316 8.88 -10.58 -4.03
C PHE A 316 8.65 -11.10 -5.46
N GLY A 317 9.69 -11.58 -6.13
CA GLY A 317 9.58 -12.16 -7.47
C GLY A 317 10.79 -11.85 -8.31
N GLU A 318 11.57 -12.87 -8.66
CA GLU A 318 12.67 -12.75 -9.63
C GLU A 318 12.34 -13.47 -10.93
N VAL A 319 12.91 -12.99 -12.04
CA VAL A 319 12.89 -13.73 -13.31
C VAL A 319 13.91 -14.88 -13.21
N VAL A 320 13.43 -16.11 -13.36
CA VAL A 320 14.22 -17.33 -13.26
C VAL A 320 14.03 -18.18 -14.52
N THR A 321 15.12 -18.76 -15.02
CA THR A 321 15.05 -19.84 -16.03
C THR A 321 15.34 -21.18 -15.40
N VAL A 322 14.58 -22.21 -15.80
CA VAL A 322 14.75 -23.60 -15.41
C VAL A 322 15.11 -24.41 -16.66
N ASP A 323 16.26 -25.06 -16.65
CA ASP A 323 16.62 -26.05 -17.66
C ASP A 323 15.75 -27.30 -17.46
N LEU A 324 14.94 -27.65 -18.46
CA LEU A 324 13.94 -28.72 -18.33
C LEU A 324 14.52 -30.12 -18.37
N THR A 325 15.80 -30.27 -18.76
CA THR A 325 16.49 -31.57 -18.79
C THR A 325 17.17 -31.86 -17.46
N THR A 326 17.80 -30.85 -16.87
CA THR A 326 18.65 -30.96 -15.68
C THR A 326 17.96 -30.47 -14.40
N GLY A 327 16.92 -29.64 -14.53
CA GLY A 327 16.27 -28.96 -13.42
C GLY A 327 17.07 -27.78 -12.85
N VAL A 328 18.19 -27.39 -13.49
CA VAL A 328 19.03 -26.30 -13.00
C VAL A 328 18.29 -24.96 -13.15
N GLU A 329 18.25 -24.21 -12.06
CA GLU A 329 17.67 -22.87 -11.99
C GLU A 329 18.75 -21.80 -12.17
N THR A 330 18.44 -20.74 -12.92
CA THR A 330 19.29 -19.55 -13.06
C THR A 330 18.46 -18.30 -12.81
N VAL A 331 18.89 -17.48 -11.86
CA VAL A 331 18.21 -16.22 -11.47
C VAL A 331 18.80 -15.08 -12.29
N HIS A 332 17.95 -14.26 -12.89
CA HIS A 332 18.34 -13.20 -13.84
C HIS A 332 18.09 -11.77 -13.31
N THR A 333 17.36 -11.65 -12.21
CA THR A 333 17.09 -10.38 -11.55
C THR A 333 17.35 -10.48 -10.05
N HIS A 334 17.62 -9.32 -9.44
CA HIS A 334 17.91 -9.21 -8.01
C HIS A 334 17.09 -8.08 -7.41
N HIS A 335 15.77 -8.10 -7.62
CA HIS A 335 14.88 -7.07 -7.07
C HIS A 335 14.86 -7.08 -5.54
N GLY A 336 15.09 -8.25 -4.92
CA GLY A 336 15.26 -8.41 -3.48
C GLY A 336 16.43 -7.63 -2.86
N ASP A 337 17.50 -7.35 -3.62
CA ASP A 337 18.71 -6.68 -3.09
C ASP A 337 18.42 -5.25 -2.59
N ASN A 338 17.37 -4.60 -3.10
CA ASN A 338 16.94 -3.27 -2.65
C ASN A 338 16.46 -3.25 -1.19
N PHE A 339 16.24 -4.42 -0.59
CA PHE A 339 15.75 -4.58 0.77
C PHE A 339 16.76 -5.29 1.68
N ALA A 340 18.03 -5.37 1.29
CA ALA A 340 19.07 -6.07 2.05
C ALA A 340 19.28 -5.51 3.48
N ASP A 341 18.99 -4.22 3.69
CA ASP A 341 19.09 -3.55 4.99
C ASP A 341 17.80 -3.63 5.84
N VAL A 342 16.76 -4.31 5.33
CA VAL A 342 15.49 -4.52 6.04
C VAL A 342 15.54 -5.86 6.77
N GLU A 343 15.22 -5.86 8.05
CA GLU A 343 15.05 -7.10 8.82
C GLU A 343 13.72 -7.77 8.43
N TRP A 344 13.77 -9.06 8.10
CA TRP A 344 12.62 -9.85 7.66
C TRP A 344 12.32 -10.98 8.64
N PHE A 345 11.05 -11.11 9.01
CA PHE A 345 10.55 -12.20 9.84
C PHE A 345 9.97 -13.30 8.95
N ARG A 346 10.56 -14.50 9.04
CA ARG A 346 10.12 -15.66 8.25
C ARG A 346 8.72 -16.10 8.69
N ARG A 347 7.94 -16.59 7.73
CA ARG A 347 6.69 -17.31 7.98
C ARG A 347 7.02 -18.74 8.43
N GLU A 348 6.70 -19.10 9.67
CA GLU A 348 6.87 -20.45 10.23
C GLU A 348 5.64 -21.30 9.91
N SER A 349 5.80 -22.41 9.19
CA SER A 349 4.68 -23.33 8.89
C SER A 349 4.21 -24.07 10.15
N LEU A 350 2.90 -24.12 10.37
CA LEU A 350 2.23 -24.82 11.46
C LEU A 350 1.07 -25.65 10.92
N GLU A 351 0.70 -26.70 11.67
CA GLU A 351 -0.52 -27.48 11.43
C GLU A 351 -1.23 -27.72 12.77
N PHE A 352 -2.55 -27.51 12.79
CA PHE A 352 -3.38 -27.66 13.97
C PHE A 352 -4.45 -28.71 13.73
N THR A 353 -4.55 -29.72 14.58
CA THR A 353 -5.69 -30.66 14.55
C THR A 353 -6.80 -30.10 15.44
N ILE A 354 -7.93 -29.74 14.84
CA ILE A 354 -9.07 -29.15 15.56
C ILE A 354 -10.06 -30.23 16.05
N SER A 355 -11.08 -29.81 16.79
CA SER A 355 -12.01 -30.66 17.53
C SER A 355 -12.79 -31.67 16.70
N ASP A 356 -12.97 -31.44 15.39
CA ASP A 356 -13.62 -32.37 14.47
C ASP A 356 -12.65 -33.31 13.72
N GLY A 357 -11.35 -33.22 14.04
CA GLY A 357 -10.28 -34.01 13.43
C GLY A 357 -9.67 -33.41 12.16
N THR A 358 -10.17 -32.27 11.69
CA THR A 358 -9.58 -31.56 10.55
C THR A 358 -8.18 -31.06 10.91
N VAL A 359 -7.23 -31.23 10.00
CA VAL A 359 -5.89 -30.64 10.10
C VAL A 359 -5.92 -29.31 9.35
N VAL A 360 -5.68 -28.23 10.08
CA VAL A 360 -5.71 -26.85 9.58
C VAL A 360 -4.28 -26.34 9.42
N PRO A 361 -3.82 -26.09 8.18
CA PRO A 361 -2.53 -25.50 7.90
C PRO A 361 -2.51 -24.01 8.25
N ALA A 362 -1.38 -23.52 8.76
CA ALA A 362 -1.22 -22.12 9.10
C ALA A 362 0.25 -21.68 8.98
N TRP A 363 0.47 -20.37 9.06
CA TRP A 363 1.78 -19.75 9.16
C TRP A 363 1.80 -18.77 10.33
N LEU A 364 2.93 -18.71 11.04
CA LEU A 364 3.16 -17.78 12.13
C LEU A 364 4.32 -16.84 11.79
N ILE A 365 4.12 -15.55 11.98
CA ILE A 365 5.15 -14.53 11.81
C ILE A 365 5.36 -13.85 13.15
N ARG A 366 6.62 -13.80 13.61
CA ARG A 366 7.01 -13.12 14.85
C ARG A 366 8.52 -12.93 14.88
N ASP A 367 8.97 -12.01 15.74
CA ASP A 367 10.38 -11.93 16.14
C ASP A 367 10.77 -13.16 16.99
N PRO A 368 11.70 -14.02 16.55
CA PRO A 368 12.12 -15.20 17.32
C PRO A 368 12.84 -14.83 18.63
N GLY A 369 13.34 -13.60 18.75
CA GLY A 369 13.91 -13.06 19.99
C GLY A 369 12.86 -12.68 21.04
N ARG A 370 11.56 -12.63 20.67
CA ARG A 370 10.46 -12.36 21.58
C ARG A 370 9.85 -13.65 22.11
N THR A 371 9.90 -13.80 23.43
CA THR A 371 9.33 -14.95 24.15
C THR A 371 8.19 -14.52 25.06
N GLY A 372 7.25 -15.43 25.32
CA GLY A 372 6.07 -15.19 26.17
C GLY A 372 4.87 -14.69 25.37
N PRO A 373 3.75 -14.38 26.06
CA PRO A 373 2.48 -14.09 25.40
C PRO A 373 2.53 -12.75 24.66
N LEU A 374 2.52 -12.82 23.33
CA LEU A 374 2.56 -11.68 22.42
C LEU A 374 1.15 -11.17 22.12
N PRO A 375 0.98 -9.87 21.82
CA PRO A 375 -0.23 -9.43 21.13
C PRO A 375 -0.26 -10.13 19.76
N LEU A 376 -1.43 -10.63 19.35
CA LEU A 376 -1.55 -11.47 18.16
C LEU A 376 -2.62 -10.93 17.21
N LEU A 377 -2.27 -10.83 15.93
CA LEU A 377 -3.21 -10.62 14.83
C LEU A 377 -3.53 -11.94 14.14
N LEU A 378 -4.80 -12.35 14.16
CA LEU A 378 -5.32 -13.39 13.26
C LEU A 378 -5.68 -12.73 11.94
N ASP A 379 -5.07 -13.16 10.84
CA ASP A 379 -5.34 -12.61 9.51
C ASP A 379 -5.92 -13.67 8.56
N ILE A 380 -7.02 -13.30 7.90
CA ILE A 380 -7.88 -14.19 7.14
C ILE A 380 -7.86 -13.74 5.67
N HIS A 381 -7.42 -14.63 4.78
CA HIS A 381 -7.34 -14.31 3.35
C HIS A 381 -8.73 -14.20 2.70
N GLY A 382 -8.78 -13.47 1.58
CA GLY A 382 -9.95 -13.44 0.69
C GLY A 382 -10.13 -14.76 -0.07
N GLY A 383 -11.31 -14.98 -0.66
CA GLY A 383 -11.64 -16.23 -1.34
C GLY A 383 -13.12 -16.62 -1.19
N PRO A 384 -13.46 -17.77 -0.59
CA PRO A 384 -12.63 -18.58 0.34
C PRO A 384 -11.56 -19.44 -0.35
N HIS A 385 -11.65 -19.61 -1.66
CA HIS A 385 -10.74 -20.44 -2.46
C HIS A 385 -9.42 -19.72 -2.81
N ASN A 386 -8.67 -19.34 -1.78
CA ASN A 386 -7.29 -18.87 -1.87
C ASN A 386 -6.47 -19.54 -0.75
N ALA A 387 -5.23 -19.14 -0.52
CA ALA A 387 -4.44 -19.64 0.60
C ALA A 387 -3.24 -18.73 0.91
N TRP A 388 -2.96 -18.58 2.20
CA TRP A 388 -1.66 -18.13 2.70
C TRP A 388 -0.55 -19.14 2.39
N ASN A 389 0.67 -18.64 2.26
CA ASN A 389 1.87 -19.42 1.96
C ASN A 389 3.12 -18.75 2.56
N GLY A 390 4.27 -19.40 2.44
CA GLY A 390 5.51 -18.96 3.08
C GLY A 390 6.33 -17.88 2.36
N VAL A 391 5.86 -17.34 1.23
CA VAL A 391 6.61 -16.33 0.47
C VAL A 391 6.47 -14.91 1.03
N ALA A 392 7.38 -14.02 0.64
CA ALA A 392 7.26 -12.60 0.89
C ALA A 392 5.99 -12.03 0.20
N ASP A 393 5.29 -11.14 0.90
CA ASP A 393 3.98 -10.62 0.50
C ASP A 393 4.02 -9.10 0.35
N GLU A 394 3.80 -8.62 -0.87
CA GLU A 394 3.84 -7.20 -1.24
C GLU A 394 2.54 -6.42 -0.97
N VAL A 395 1.49 -7.12 -0.52
CA VAL A 395 0.16 -6.53 -0.25
C VAL A 395 0.00 -6.27 1.24
N HIS A 396 0.33 -7.25 2.07
CA HIS A 396 0.11 -7.24 3.52
C HIS A 396 1.40 -6.91 4.31
N LEU A 397 2.08 -5.83 3.94
CA LEU A 397 3.32 -5.38 4.60
C LEU A 397 3.14 -5.12 6.10
N TYR A 398 1.92 -4.83 6.56
CA TYR A 398 1.59 -4.71 7.99
C TYR A 398 1.93 -5.98 8.79
N HIS A 399 2.04 -7.16 8.16
CA HIS A 399 2.52 -8.38 8.83
C HIS A 399 3.93 -8.20 9.40
N GLN A 400 4.85 -7.71 8.57
CA GLN A 400 6.25 -7.51 8.94
C GLN A 400 6.39 -6.34 9.92
N GLU A 401 5.63 -5.27 9.71
CA GLU A 401 5.63 -4.12 10.61
C GLU A 401 5.14 -4.51 12.02
N LEU A 402 4.07 -5.29 12.13
CA LEU A 402 3.57 -5.78 13.41
C LEU A 402 4.58 -6.71 14.09
N ALA A 403 5.20 -7.64 13.34
CA ALA A 403 6.25 -8.51 13.86
C ALA A 403 7.43 -7.71 14.42
N ALA A 404 7.90 -6.68 13.70
CA ALA A 404 8.94 -5.76 14.16
C ALA A 404 8.55 -5.01 15.45
N ARG A 405 7.26 -4.71 15.63
CA ARG A 405 6.69 -4.09 16.84
C ARG A 405 6.41 -5.10 17.97
N GLY A 406 6.79 -6.37 17.79
CA GLY A 406 6.68 -7.42 18.80
C GLY A 406 5.32 -8.12 18.86
N TRP A 407 4.55 -8.07 17.78
CA TRP A 407 3.35 -8.88 17.60
C TRP A 407 3.67 -10.25 17.02
N ALA A 408 2.76 -11.20 17.27
CA ALA A 408 2.61 -12.38 16.45
C ALA A 408 1.53 -12.13 15.38
N VAL A 409 1.71 -12.69 14.19
CA VAL A 409 0.69 -12.71 13.13
C VAL A 409 0.43 -14.16 12.73
N LEU A 410 -0.81 -14.61 12.92
CA LEU A 410 -1.27 -15.94 12.57
C LEU A 410 -2.05 -15.89 11.26
N LEU A 411 -1.54 -16.59 10.24
CA LEU A 411 -2.14 -16.70 8.92
C LEU A 411 -2.70 -18.12 8.77
N VAL A 412 -4.02 -18.28 8.82
CA VAL A 412 -4.66 -19.61 8.79
C VAL A 412 -5.26 -19.90 7.42
N ASN A 413 -5.10 -21.13 6.93
CA ASN A 413 -5.79 -21.64 5.75
C ASN A 413 -6.95 -22.54 6.19
N PRO A 414 -8.14 -21.96 6.46
CA PRO A 414 -9.31 -22.75 6.88
C PRO A 414 -9.83 -23.62 5.74
N ARG A 415 -10.70 -24.60 6.06
CA ARG A 415 -11.43 -25.35 5.03
C ARG A 415 -12.14 -24.39 4.07
N GLY A 416 -12.09 -24.69 2.78
CA GLY A 416 -12.36 -23.74 1.71
C GLY A 416 -11.09 -23.28 0.98
N SER A 417 -9.93 -23.29 1.66
CA SER A 417 -8.67 -22.86 1.07
C SER A 417 -8.16 -23.78 -0.04
N ASP A 418 -7.41 -23.23 -0.98
CA ASP A 418 -6.85 -23.95 -2.13
C ASP A 418 -5.49 -24.60 -1.81
N GLY A 419 -5.20 -25.72 -2.48
CA GLY A 419 -3.94 -26.47 -2.36
C GLY A 419 -3.94 -27.64 -1.38
N TYR A 420 -5.09 -27.98 -0.79
CA TYR A 420 -5.21 -29.04 0.22
C TYR A 420 -6.13 -30.21 -0.20
N GLY A 421 -6.48 -30.27 -1.48
CA GLY A 421 -7.35 -31.30 -2.06
C GLY A 421 -8.80 -30.86 -2.17
N SER A 422 -9.53 -31.46 -3.12
CA SER A 422 -10.87 -31.01 -3.49
C SER A 422 -11.86 -31.10 -2.34
N ALA A 423 -11.70 -32.08 -1.45
CA ALA A 423 -12.55 -32.21 -0.27
C ALA A 423 -12.38 -31.03 0.70
N PHE A 424 -11.15 -30.58 0.92
CA PHE A 424 -10.87 -29.40 1.75
C PHE A 424 -11.35 -28.12 1.07
N TYR A 425 -11.14 -27.99 -0.24
CA TYR A 425 -11.58 -26.88 -1.07
C TYR A 425 -13.10 -26.66 -1.01
N THR A 426 -13.90 -27.71 -1.10
CA THR A 426 -15.38 -27.58 -1.13
C THR A 426 -16.04 -27.66 0.25
N ALA A 427 -15.29 -27.85 1.33
CA ALA A 427 -15.87 -28.15 2.64
C ALA A 427 -16.64 -26.99 3.29
N ALA A 428 -16.47 -25.75 2.82
CA ALA A 428 -17.23 -24.59 3.27
C ALA A 428 -18.48 -24.29 2.43
N VAL A 429 -18.64 -24.93 1.26
CA VAL A 429 -19.76 -24.65 0.35
C VAL A 429 -21.11 -24.88 1.05
N GLY A 430 -21.98 -23.87 0.98
CA GLY A 430 -23.29 -23.85 1.64
C GLY A 430 -23.24 -23.57 3.15
N ALA A 431 -22.07 -23.30 3.72
CA ALA A 431 -21.87 -23.19 5.16
C ALA A 431 -20.77 -22.17 5.55
N TRP A 432 -20.60 -21.09 4.77
CA TRP A 432 -19.65 -20.01 5.09
C TRP A 432 -19.84 -19.47 6.51
N GLY A 433 -18.75 -19.32 7.26
CA GLY A 433 -18.75 -18.92 8.68
C GLY A 433 -19.14 -20.07 9.61
N MET A 434 -20.02 -20.97 9.19
CA MET A 434 -20.51 -22.06 10.03
C MET A 434 -19.56 -23.27 10.04
N ALA A 435 -19.03 -23.63 8.87
CA ALA A 435 -18.15 -24.79 8.72
C ALA A 435 -16.71 -24.50 9.14
N ASP A 436 -16.25 -23.25 8.98
CA ASP A 436 -14.84 -22.88 8.97
C ASP A 436 -14.42 -21.91 10.09
N ALA A 437 -15.35 -21.37 10.89
CA ALA A 437 -14.99 -20.53 12.04
C ALA A 437 -14.11 -21.26 13.07
N LYS A 438 -14.32 -22.56 13.30
CA LYS A 438 -13.48 -23.36 14.21
C LYS A 438 -12.06 -23.51 13.72
N ASP A 439 -11.87 -23.56 12.40
CA ASP A 439 -10.56 -23.66 11.78
C ASP A 439 -9.73 -22.41 12.10
N LEU A 440 -10.36 -21.28 12.42
CA LEU A 440 -9.69 -20.04 12.79
C LEU A 440 -9.54 -19.89 14.32
N LEU A 441 -10.59 -20.23 15.07
CA LEU A 441 -10.63 -20.00 16.52
C LEU A 441 -9.82 -21.05 17.32
N GLU A 442 -9.82 -22.32 16.91
CA GLU A 442 -9.14 -23.37 17.67
C GLU A 442 -7.60 -23.33 17.56
N PRO A 443 -7.00 -23.02 16.39
CA PRO A 443 -5.57 -22.70 16.32
C PRO A 443 -5.18 -21.52 17.21
N LEU A 444 -6.03 -20.49 17.25
CA LEU A 444 -5.85 -19.34 18.12
C LEU A 444 -5.90 -19.73 19.60
N ASP A 445 -6.87 -20.55 20.01
CA ASP A 445 -6.97 -21.11 21.36
C ASP A 445 -5.72 -21.91 21.75
N THR A 446 -5.17 -22.68 20.81
CA THR A 446 -3.94 -23.46 21.00
C THR A 446 -2.76 -22.54 21.33
N LEU A 447 -2.55 -21.47 20.55
CA LEU A 447 -1.47 -20.52 20.78
C LEU A 447 -1.61 -19.73 22.09
N VAL A 448 -2.85 -19.44 22.50
CA VAL A 448 -3.12 -18.86 23.82
C VAL A 448 -2.76 -19.83 24.95
N ALA A 449 -3.17 -21.10 24.84
CA ALA A 449 -2.91 -22.13 25.84
C ALA A 449 -1.41 -22.44 26.00
N GLU A 450 -0.66 -22.38 24.89
CA GLU A 450 0.81 -22.54 24.87
C GLU A 450 1.57 -21.30 25.39
N GLY A 451 0.87 -20.20 25.64
CA GLY A 451 1.48 -18.95 26.11
C GLY A 451 2.23 -18.18 25.01
N VAL A 452 1.95 -18.48 23.74
CA VAL A 452 2.46 -17.74 22.58
C VAL A 452 1.67 -16.44 22.39
N ALA A 453 0.35 -16.49 22.59
CA ALA A 453 -0.55 -15.35 22.43
C ALA A 453 -1.13 -14.89 23.78
N ASP A 454 -1.27 -13.58 23.95
CA ASP A 454 -1.95 -12.98 25.10
C ASP A 454 -3.47 -12.95 24.85
N PRO A 455 -4.30 -13.63 25.66
CA PRO A 455 -5.75 -13.71 25.45
C PRO A 455 -6.46 -12.36 25.55
N LYS A 456 -5.81 -11.31 26.09
CA LYS A 456 -6.39 -9.96 26.18
C LYS A 456 -5.97 -9.04 25.03
N ARG A 457 -5.08 -9.50 24.15
CA ARG A 457 -4.48 -8.71 23.08
C ARG A 457 -4.58 -9.44 21.74
N LEU A 458 -5.77 -9.94 21.47
CA LEU A 458 -6.11 -10.59 20.21
C LEU A 458 -6.78 -9.59 19.27
N ALA A 459 -6.28 -9.51 18.04
CA ALA A 459 -6.88 -8.76 16.95
C ALA A 459 -7.25 -9.71 15.81
N VAL A 460 -8.24 -9.33 15.01
CA VAL A 460 -8.62 -10.05 13.79
C VAL A 460 -8.65 -9.09 12.60
N ALA A 461 -8.12 -9.51 11.46
CA ALA A 461 -8.21 -8.78 10.21
C ALA A 461 -8.54 -9.72 9.04
N GLY A 462 -9.08 -9.13 7.98
CA GLY A 462 -9.21 -9.82 6.70
C GLY A 462 -9.83 -8.93 5.63
N TYR A 463 -9.66 -9.33 4.37
CA TYR A 463 -10.19 -8.62 3.21
C TYR A 463 -11.08 -9.55 2.35
N SER A 464 -12.16 -9.04 1.77
CA SER A 464 -13.11 -9.84 0.96
C SER A 464 -13.79 -10.93 1.81
N TYR A 465 -13.66 -12.21 1.48
CA TYR A 465 -14.07 -13.31 2.37
C TYR A 465 -13.45 -13.20 3.79
N GLY A 466 -12.22 -12.71 3.91
CA GLY A 466 -11.62 -12.42 5.21
C GLY A 466 -12.33 -11.28 5.95
N GLY A 467 -12.88 -10.30 5.22
CA GLY A 467 -13.73 -9.24 5.76
C GLY A 467 -15.08 -9.78 6.23
N PHE A 468 -15.70 -10.66 5.44
CA PHE A 468 -16.88 -11.45 5.85
C PHE A 468 -16.62 -12.16 7.17
N MET A 469 -15.52 -12.92 7.23
CA MET A 469 -15.19 -13.73 8.40
C MET A 469 -14.84 -12.87 9.61
N THR A 470 -14.17 -11.73 9.42
CA THR A 470 -13.92 -10.75 10.49
C THR A 470 -15.24 -10.26 11.11
N CYS A 471 -16.22 -9.88 10.28
CA CYS A 471 -17.56 -9.52 10.74
C CYS A 471 -18.27 -10.71 11.39
N TYR A 472 -18.17 -11.91 10.81
CA TYR A 472 -18.80 -13.12 11.31
C TYR A 472 -18.31 -13.47 12.71
N LEU A 473 -16.99 -13.54 12.91
CA LEU A 473 -16.37 -13.88 14.19
C LEU A 473 -16.70 -12.84 15.26
N THR A 474 -16.53 -11.54 14.98
CA THR A 474 -16.81 -10.47 15.97
C THR A 474 -18.29 -10.36 16.36
N SER A 475 -19.21 -10.87 15.53
CA SER A 475 -20.64 -10.95 15.86
C SER A 475 -21.02 -12.14 16.74
N ARG A 476 -20.08 -13.05 17.03
CA ARG A 476 -20.32 -14.34 17.69
C ARG A 476 -19.32 -14.67 18.78
N ASP A 477 -18.19 -13.96 18.83
CA ASP A 477 -17.10 -14.17 19.77
C ASP A 477 -16.55 -12.81 20.24
N ASP A 478 -16.37 -12.66 21.55
CA ASP A 478 -16.01 -11.41 22.22
C ASP A 478 -14.53 -11.33 22.61
N ARG A 479 -13.69 -12.30 22.20
CA ARG A 479 -12.26 -12.35 22.56
C ARG A 479 -11.41 -11.27 21.91
N PHE A 480 -11.86 -10.69 20.79
CA PHE A 480 -11.05 -9.76 20.01
C PHE A 480 -11.12 -8.35 20.59
N ALA A 481 -9.95 -7.80 20.91
CA ALA A 481 -9.78 -6.43 21.37
C ALA A 481 -9.76 -5.41 20.22
N ALA A 482 -9.45 -5.85 18.99
CA ALA A 482 -9.48 -5.03 17.77
C ALA A 482 -9.91 -5.85 16.54
N ALA A 483 -10.59 -5.21 15.60
CA ALA A 483 -10.96 -5.80 14.32
C ALA A 483 -10.68 -4.86 13.14
N VAL A 484 -10.28 -5.42 11.99
CA VAL A 484 -10.17 -4.74 10.70
C VAL A 484 -10.89 -5.54 9.62
N ALA A 485 -12.01 -5.04 9.13
CA ALA A 485 -12.77 -5.67 8.05
C ALA A 485 -12.59 -4.88 6.74
N GLY A 486 -11.95 -5.49 5.74
CA GLY A 486 -11.76 -4.92 4.41
C GLY A 486 -12.60 -5.63 3.34
N GLY A 487 -13.00 -4.94 2.26
CA GLY A 487 -13.79 -5.55 1.19
C GLY A 487 -15.03 -6.26 1.75
N VAL A 488 -15.78 -5.57 2.61
CA VAL A 488 -16.72 -6.18 3.56
C VAL A 488 -17.85 -6.93 2.86
N VAL A 489 -18.24 -8.07 3.43
CA VAL A 489 -19.55 -8.71 3.19
C VAL A 489 -20.22 -8.93 4.55
N SER A 490 -21.28 -8.20 4.83
CA SER A 490 -22.02 -8.27 6.09
C SER A 490 -23.38 -8.97 5.95
N ASP A 491 -23.97 -8.93 4.76
CA ASP A 491 -25.29 -9.45 4.45
C ASP A 491 -25.28 -10.18 3.11
N LEU A 492 -25.37 -11.50 3.16
CA LEU A 492 -25.36 -12.37 1.99
C LEU A 492 -26.64 -12.23 1.16
N VAL A 493 -27.75 -11.75 1.74
CA VAL A 493 -28.99 -11.50 0.99
C VAL A 493 -28.81 -10.33 0.03
N SER A 494 -28.31 -9.20 0.51
CA SER A 494 -28.00 -8.07 -0.38
C SER A 494 -26.81 -8.35 -1.29
N MET A 495 -25.79 -9.09 -0.84
CA MET A 495 -24.65 -9.49 -1.67
C MET A 495 -25.10 -10.28 -2.92
N ALA A 496 -26.00 -11.25 -2.75
CA ALA A 496 -26.51 -12.09 -3.85
C ALA A 496 -27.17 -11.27 -4.97
N GLY A 497 -27.76 -10.11 -4.65
CA GLY A 497 -28.43 -9.25 -5.62
C GLY A 497 -27.64 -8.02 -6.10
N SER A 498 -26.55 -7.63 -5.44
CA SER A 498 -25.84 -6.37 -5.74
C SER A 498 -24.41 -6.54 -6.23
N SER A 499 -23.77 -7.68 -5.97
CA SER A 499 -22.41 -7.98 -6.43
C SER A 499 -22.38 -8.34 -7.91
N ASP A 500 -21.28 -8.00 -8.61
CA ASP A 500 -20.99 -8.49 -9.97
C ASP A 500 -20.90 -10.03 -10.05
N LEU A 501 -20.67 -10.72 -8.92
CA LEU A 501 -20.69 -12.18 -8.79
C LEU A 501 -21.83 -12.70 -7.90
N GLY A 502 -22.84 -11.87 -7.61
CA GLY A 502 -23.88 -12.20 -6.62
C GLY A 502 -24.64 -13.49 -6.93
N HIS A 503 -25.07 -13.68 -8.19
CA HIS A 503 -25.76 -14.89 -8.61
C HIS A 503 -24.86 -16.13 -8.56
N PHE A 504 -23.61 -15.99 -9.01
CA PHE A 504 -22.61 -17.06 -8.96
C PHE A 504 -22.41 -17.54 -7.52
N LEU A 505 -22.15 -16.62 -6.59
CA LEU A 505 -21.96 -16.95 -5.17
C LEU A 505 -23.21 -17.63 -4.60
N ALA A 506 -24.39 -17.07 -4.84
CA ALA A 506 -25.63 -17.64 -4.33
C ALA A 506 -25.87 -19.07 -4.86
N ALA A 507 -25.65 -19.30 -6.15
CA ALA A 507 -25.92 -20.59 -6.79
C ALA A 507 -24.90 -21.69 -6.44
N TYR A 508 -23.63 -21.33 -6.29
CA TYR A 508 -22.53 -22.32 -6.24
C TYR A 508 -21.75 -22.34 -4.93
N GLU A 509 -21.78 -21.26 -4.15
CA GLU A 509 -21.03 -21.16 -2.89
C GLU A 509 -21.92 -21.16 -1.65
N LEU A 510 -23.14 -20.62 -1.75
CA LEU A 510 -23.99 -20.34 -0.58
C LEU A 510 -25.20 -21.30 -0.45
N GLY A 511 -25.31 -22.31 -1.32
CA GLY A 511 -26.37 -23.31 -1.26
C GLY A 511 -27.73 -22.84 -1.82
N GLY A 512 -27.79 -21.69 -2.48
CA GLY A 512 -28.96 -21.17 -3.18
C GLY A 512 -29.41 -19.78 -2.74
N TRP A 513 -30.51 -19.32 -3.34
CA TRP A 513 -31.09 -17.98 -3.12
C TRP A 513 -32.07 -17.90 -1.95
N THR A 514 -32.26 -18.95 -1.15
CA THR A 514 -33.32 -18.92 -0.13
C THR A 514 -32.90 -18.05 1.06
N GLY A 515 -33.69 -17.01 1.35
CA GLY A 515 -33.31 -15.96 2.29
C GLY A 515 -33.06 -16.42 3.72
N LYS A 516 -33.59 -17.58 4.14
CA LYS A 516 -33.39 -18.08 5.51
C LYS A 516 -31.98 -18.65 5.73
N GLU A 517 -31.43 -19.34 4.74
CA GLU A 517 -30.09 -19.94 4.80
C GLU A 517 -29.02 -18.84 4.71
N LEU A 518 -29.18 -17.93 3.75
CA LEU A 518 -28.30 -16.75 3.61
C LEU A 518 -28.28 -15.88 4.86
N ALA A 519 -29.44 -15.65 5.49
CA ALA A 519 -29.51 -14.89 6.74
C ALA A 519 -28.74 -15.57 7.87
N ALA A 520 -28.81 -16.90 8.00
CA ALA A 520 -28.09 -17.63 9.06
C ALA A 520 -26.56 -17.48 8.97
N MET A 521 -26.04 -17.41 7.74
CA MET A 521 -24.61 -17.18 7.47
C MET A 521 -24.23 -15.69 7.54
N SER A 522 -25.17 -14.76 7.40
CA SER A 522 -24.89 -13.32 7.32
C SER A 522 -24.43 -12.72 8.67
N PRO A 523 -23.24 -12.10 8.75
CA PRO A 523 -22.73 -11.47 9.97
C PRO A 523 -23.68 -10.44 10.58
N ILE A 524 -24.39 -9.67 9.76
CA ILE A 524 -25.29 -8.60 10.21
C ILE A 524 -26.40 -9.09 11.15
N THR A 525 -26.76 -10.38 11.08
CA THR A 525 -27.77 -10.98 11.99
C THR A 525 -27.32 -11.08 13.43
N GLY A 526 -26.00 -11.06 13.68
CA GLY A 526 -25.40 -11.08 15.02
C GLY A 526 -24.84 -9.72 15.47
N VAL A 527 -25.09 -8.64 14.72
CA VAL A 527 -24.41 -7.34 14.96
C VAL A 527 -24.68 -6.74 16.34
N ASP A 528 -25.78 -7.13 17.00
CA ASP A 528 -26.12 -6.71 18.36
C ASP A 528 -25.14 -7.21 19.43
N ALA A 529 -24.40 -8.30 19.14
CA ALA A 529 -23.41 -8.86 20.05
C ALA A 529 -22.01 -8.26 19.85
N VAL A 530 -21.80 -7.39 18.86
CA VAL A 530 -20.47 -6.86 18.56
C VAL A 530 -20.08 -5.80 19.59
N HIS A 531 -18.91 -5.97 20.21
CA HIS A 531 -18.30 -4.99 21.11
C HIS A 531 -16.89 -4.56 20.67
N THR A 532 -16.29 -5.30 19.73
CA THR A 532 -14.91 -5.09 19.27
C THR A 532 -14.78 -3.81 18.42
N PRO A 533 -13.87 -2.88 18.78
CA PRO A 533 -13.51 -1.74 17.95
C PRO A 533 -13.13 -2.16 16.52
N THR A 534 -13.85 -1.66 15.51
CA THR A 534 -13.70 -2.13 14.13
C THR A 534 -13.33 -1.02 13.15
N LEU A 535 -12.16 -1.14 12.51
CA LEU A 535 -11.79 -0.39 11.31
C LEU A 535 -12.41 -1.07 10.08
N ILE A 536 -13.05 -0.29 9.22
CA ILE A 536 -13.69 -0.77 7.99
C ILE A 536 -13.01 -0.09 6.80
N ILE A 537 -12.54 -0.87 5.84
CA ILE A 537 -11.77 -0.38 4.69
C ILE A 537 -12.39 -0.88 3.39
N GLN A 538 -12.74 0.03 2.48
CA GLN A 538 -13.44 -0.33 1.24
C GLN A 538 -12.94 0.48 0.04
N GLY A 539 -12.90 -0.14 -1.14
CA GLY A 539 -12.84 0.60 -2.40
C GLY A 539 -14.17 1.31 -2.66
N ALA A 540 -14.15 2.60 -3.01
CA ALA A 540 -15.40 3.34 -3.23
C ALA A 540 -16.19 2.88 -4.48
N GLU A 541 -15.50 2.24 -5.43
CA GLU A 541 -16.06 1.71 -6.69
C GLU A 541 -16.10 0.18 -6.70
N ASP A 542 -15.94 -0.45 -5.53
CA ASP A 542 -16.00 -1.91 -5.38
C ASP A 542 -17.43 -2.40 -5.66
N VAL A 543 -17.59 -3.17 -6.75
CA VAL A 543 -18.84 -3.87 -7.08
C VAL A 543 -18.72 -5.38 -6.90
N ARG A 544 -17.53 -5.89 -6.54
CA ARG A 544 -17.36 -7.27 -6.11
C ARG A 544 -17.99 -7.48 -4.75
N CYS A 545 -17.63 -6.64 -3.79
CA CYS A 545 -18.23 -6.50 -2.48
C CYS A 545 -18.82 -5.08 -2.41
N PRO A 546 -20.09 -4.88 -2.83
CA PRO A 546 -20.67 -3.55 -2.96
C PRO A 546 -20.55 -2.71 -1.69
N ILE A 547 -20.26 -1.42 -1.85
CA ILE A 547 -20.00 -0.48 -0.73
C ILE A 547 -21.07 -0.52 0.38
N GLY A 548 -22.33 -0.79 0.01
CA GLY A 548 -23.44 -0.94 0.95
C GLY A 548 -23.20 -1.99 2.05
N GLN A 549 -22.37 -3.01 1.81
CA GLN A 549 -21.96 -3.98 2.83
C GLN A 549 -21.15 -3.31 3.95
N ALA A 550 -20.15 -2.50 3.58
CA ALA A 550 -19.34 -1.75 4.53
C ALA A 550 -20.16 -0.69 5.27
N GLU A 551 -21.07 0.00 4.56
CA GLU A 551 -21.96 1.02 5.14
C GLU A 551 -22.94 0.42 6.16
N GLN A 552 -23.56 -0.73 5.85
CA GLN A 552 -24.45 -1.44 6.76
C GLN A 552 -23.73 -1.79 8.06
N TRP A 553 -22.55 -2.39 7.97
CA TRP A 553 -21.75 -2.75 9.14
C TRP A 553 -21.34 -1.52 9.95
N HIS A 554 -20.79 -0.49 9.30
CA HIS A 554 -20.36 0.75 9.96
C HIS A 554 -21.52 1.44 10.69
N ALA A 555 -22.66 1.61 10.01
CA ALA A 555 -23.83 2.25 10.59
C ALA A 555 -24.35 1.46 11.79
N ALA A 556 -24.41 0.12 11.68
CA ALA A 556 -24.86 -0.74 12.77
C ALA A 556 -23.95 -0.66 14.00
N LEU A 557 -22.63 -0.66 13.83
CA LEU A 557 -21.68 -0.48 14.94
C LEU A 557 -21.77 0.91 15.55
N ARG A 558 -21.84 1.95 14.70
CA ARG A 558 -21.86 3.33 15.15
C ARG A 558 -23.12 3.66 15.97
N THR A 559 -24.29 3.18 15.56
CA THR A 559 -25.55 3.40 16.31
C THR A 559 -25.57 2.70 17.67
N ARG A 560 -24.75 1.66 17.84
CA ARG A 560 -24.59 0.93 19.11
C ARG A 560 -23.48 1.50 20.00
N GLY A 561 -22.77 2.52 19.54
CA GLY A 561 -21.66 3.13 20.28
C GLY A 561 -20.37 2.31 20.27
N VAL A 562 -20.27 1.28 19.42
CA VAL A 562 -19.02 0.54 19.22
C VAL A 562 -18.04 1.46 18.48
N PRO A 563 -16.79 1.61 18.94
CA PRO A 563 -15.79 2.39 18.22
C PRO A 563 -15.60 1.84 16.80
N THR A 564 -15.87 2.66 15.79
CA THR A 564 -15.73 2.25 14.39
C THR A 564 -15.26 3.42 13.53
N ARG A 565 -14.57 3.10 12.44
CA ARG A 565 -14.13 4.05 11.42
C ARG A 565 -14.33 3.42 10.04
N LEU A 566 -15.00 4.12 9.13
CA LEU A 566 -15.12 3.75 7.72
C LEU A 566 -14.09 4.54 6.89
N VAL A 567 -13.31 3.83 6.09
CA VAL A 567 -12.32 4.37 5.15
C VAL A 567 -12.71 3.93 3.75
N LEU A 568 -12.95 4.90 2.87
CA LEU A 568 -13.30 4.67 1.47
C LEU A 568 -12.18 5.20 0.59
N TYR A 569 -11.61 4.33 -0.27
CA TYR A 569 -10.59 4.73 -1.24
C TYR A 569 -11.24 5.19 -2.56
N PRO A 570 -11.19 6.48 -2.90
CA PRO A 570 -11.81 6.99 -4.13
C PRO A 570 -11.20 6.35 -5.38
N GLY A 571 -12.05 5.97 -6.34
CA GLY A 571 -11.62 5.29 -7.56
C GLY A 571 -11.06 3.88 -7.35
N GLY A 572 -11.08 3.36 -6.11
CA GLY A 572 -10.65 2.01 -5.80
C GLY A 572 -11.77 1.00 -6.04
N ALA A 573 -11.52 0.01 -6.89
CA ALA A 573 -12.33 -1.20 -7.02
C ALA A 573 -11.94 -2.23 -5.94
N HIS A 574 -12.42 -3.48 -6.02
CA HIS A 574 -12.15 -4.51 -5.02
C HIS A 574 -10.67 -4.78 -4.78
N LEU A 575 -9.87 -4.79 -5.84
CA LEU A 575 -8.43 -5.06 -5.76
C LEU A 575 -7.57 -3.82 -5.45
N VAL A 576 -8.14 -2.76 -4.87
CA VAL A 576 -7.42 -1.51 -4.54
C VAL A 576 -6.17 -1.73 -3.68
N ILE A 577 -6.14 -2.77 -2.86
CA ILE A 577 -4.97 -3.13 -2.03
C ILE A 577 -3.82 -3.75 -2.86
N VAL A 578 -4.13 -4.29 -4.04
CA VAL A 578 -3.17 -4.90 -4.98
C VAL A 578 -2.77 -3.91 -6.06
N ASN A 579 -3.75 -3.36 -6.78
CA ASN A 579 -3.54 -2.57 -8.01
C ASN A 579 -3.86 -1.08 -7.85
N GLY A 580 -4.28 -0.64 -6.67
CA GLY A 580 -4.54 0.77 -6.40
C GLY A 580 -3.26 1.61 -6.39
N PRO A 581 -3.40 2.95 -6.40
CA PRO A 581 -2.26 3.85 -6.30
C PRO A 581 -1.38 3.50 -5.09
N PRO A 582 -0.03 3.59 -5.21
CA PRO A 582 0.87 3.31 -4.10
C PRO A 582 0.52 4.06 -2.81
N SER A 583 0.02 5.30 -2.91
CA SER A 583 -0.45 6.08 -1.76
C SER A 583 -1.61 5.42 -0.99
N HIS A 584 -2.57 4.79 -1.68
CA HIS A 584 -3.67 4.09 -1.04
C HIS A 584 -3.21 2.78 -0.40
N ARG A 585 -2.27 2.07 -1.06
CA ARG A 585 -1.70 0.82 -0.53
C ARG A 585 -0.84 1.06 0.73
N ILE A 586 -0.12 2.18 0.79
CA ILE A 586 0.61 2.62 2.00
C ILE A 586 -0.38 2.95 3.12
N ASP A 587 -1.37 3.81 2.86
CA ASP A 587 -2.40 4.19 3.85
C ASP A 587 -3.19 2.96 4.38
N PHE A 588 -3.44 1.97 3.52
CA PHE A 588 -4.05 0.69 3.92
C PHE A 588 -3.23 -0.03 4.97
N ASN A 589 -1.93 -0.22 4.73
CA ASN A 589 -1.03 -0.89 5.67
C ASN A 589 -0.90 -0.10 6.98
N ASP A 590 -0.64 1.21 6.89
CA ASP A 590 -0.45 2.07 8.07
C ASP A 590 -1.67 2.07 9.01
N ARG A 591 -2.88 2.16 8.45
CA ARG A 591 -4.11 2.21 9.25
C ARG A 591 -4.39 0.92 9.99
N ILE A 592 -4.03 -0.23 9.41
CA ILE A 592 -4.20 -1.53 10.06
C ILE A 592 -3.33 -1.59 11.30
N VAL A 593 -2.03 -1.29 11.13
CA VAL A 593 -1.07 -1.24 12.24
C VAL A 593 -1.54 -0.28 13.33
N ASP A 594 -1.89 0.96 12.95
CA ASP A 594 -2.36 1.98 13.89
C ASP A 594 -3.63 1.55 14.66
N TRP A 595 -4.55 0.84 14.01
CA TRP A 595 -5.81 0.43 14.63
C TRP A 595 -5.60 -0.72 15.62
N VAL A 596 -4.88 -1.77 15.21
CA VAL A 596 -4.63 -2.93 16.08
C VAL A 596 -3.74 -2.55 17.25
N GLU A 597 -2.74 -1.69 17.07
CA GLU A 597 -1.93 -1.18 18.17
C GLU A 597 -2.73 -0.32 19.15
N ARG A 598 -3.62 0.54 18.65
CA ARG A 598 -4.45 1.38 19.52
C ARG A 598 -5.38 0.56 20.42
N HIS A 599 -5.94 -0.53 19.90
CA HIS A 599 -7.05 -1.24 20.55
C HIS A 599 -6.64 -2.58 21.19
N ALA A 600 -5.64 -3.25 20.64
CA ALA A 600 -5.13 -4.54 21.12
C ALA A 600 -3.62 -4.51 21.48
N GLY A 601 -2.93 -3.40 21.25
CA GLY A 601 -1.54 -3.20 21.70
C GLY A 601 -1.44 -2.90 23.20
N SER A 602 -0.20 -2.82 23.71
CA SER A 602 0.02 -2.23 25.04
C SER A 602 -0.23 -0.73 24.97
N PRO A 603 -0.79 -0.07 26.01
CA PRO A 603 -0.80 1.39 26.11
C PRO A 603 0.65 1.87 26.32
N ARG A 604 1.43 1.89 25.24
CA ARG A 604 2.71 2.58 25.17
C ARG A 604 2.62 3.51 23.97
N PRO A 605 2.78 4.83 24.17
CA PRO A 605 3.07 5.68 23.03
C PRO A 605 4.36 5.14 22.38
N ALA A 606 4.32 4.87 21.07
CA ALA A 606 5.44 4.30 20.32
C ALA A 606 6.75 5.01 20.68
N ARG A 607 7.78 4.23 21.05
CA ARG A 607 9.10 4.76 21.44
C ARG A 607 9.58 5.73 20.36
N LEU A 608 10.20 6.83 20.77
CA LEU A 608 10.78 7.77 19.83
C LEU A 608 11.91 7.07 19.02
N ASP A 609 11.85 7.11 17.68
CA ASP A 609 12.86 6.51 16.77
C ASP A 609 13.88 7.56 16.31
N GLU A 610 15.09 7.50 16.87
CA GLU A 610 16.22 8.39 16.55
C GLU A 610 16.61 8.35 15.07
N ASN A 611 16.63 7.16 14.46
CA ASN A 611 17.02 6.99 13.08
C ASN A 611 16.00 7.61 12.12
N HIS A 612 14.70 7.45 12.41
CA HIS A 612 13.65 8.13 11.66
C HIS A 612 13.84 9.65 11.67
N TRP A 613 14.03 10.23 12.85
CA TRP A 613 14.15 11.68 13.00
C TRP A 613 15.44 12.24 12.40
N GLN A 614 16.55 11.50 12.49
CA GLN A 614 17.80 11.86 11.78
C GLN A 614 17.59 11.88 10.27
N ARG A 615 16.98 10.83 9.68
CA ARG A 615 16.65 10.80 8.24
C ARG A 615 15.74 11.95 7.85
N ARG A 616 14.72 12.24 8.66
CA ARG A 616 13.75 13.31 8.38
C ARG A 616 14.39 14.69 8.42
N LEU A 617 15.24 14.95 9.40
CA LEU A 617 16.01 16.19 9.49
C LEU A 617 16.90 16.38 8.27
N SER A 618 17.68 15.36 7.90
CA SER A 618 18.56 15.41 6.73
C SER A 618 17.79 15.71 5.43
N ALA A 619 16.71 14.98 5.18
CA ALA A 619 15.90 15.16 3.97
C ALA A 619 15.28 16.55 3.86
N LEU A 620 14.80 17.12 4.98
CA LEU A 620 14.23 18.47 4.99
C LEU A 620 15.31 19.54 4.84
N ALA A 621 16.45 19.38 5.52
CA ALA A 621 17.55 20.32 5.42
C ALA A 621 18.11 20.37 3.99
N GLU A 622 18.26 19.23 3.31
CA GLU A 622 18.65 19.16 1.90
C GLU A 622 17.64 19.85 0.99
N ARG A 623 16.34 19.52 1.15
CA ARG A 623 15.26 20.09 0.33
C ARG A 623 15.21 21.62 0.40
N HIS A 624 15.49 22.18 1.57
CA HIS A 624 15.37 23.62 1.84
C HIS A 624 16.73 24.33 1.88
N THR A 625 17.80 23.66 1.45
CA THR A 625 19.16 24.19 1.42
C THR A 625 19.62 24.75 2.77
N VAL A 626 19.20 24.14 3.88
CA VAL A 626 19.56 24.57 5.24
C VAL A 626 21.03 24.21 5.52
N PRO A 627 21.93 25.18 5.79
CA PRO A 627 23.35 24.90 5.96
C PRO A 627 23.68 24.00 7.15
N GLY A 628 22.97 24.20 8.27
CA GLY A 628 23.15 23.42 9.49
C GLY A 628 21.91 23.51 10.36
N ALA A 629 21.57 22.40 11.03
CA ALA A 629 20.38 22.31 11.87
C ALA A 629 20.57 21.32 13.02
N GLN A 630 19.82 21.53 14.09
CA GLN A 630 19.65 20.60 15.20
C GLN A 630 18.15 20.33 15.42
N LEU A 631 17.85 19.12 15.91
CA LEU A 631 16.51 18.71 16.32
C LEU A 631 16.62 18.07 17.71
N GLY A 632 15.75 18.49 18.63
CA GLY A 632 15.57 17.86 19.92
C GLY A 632 14.10 17.52 20.15
N ILE A 633 13.78 16.28 20.50
CA ILE A 633 12.43 15.85 20.87
C ILE A 633 12.50 15.22 22.25
N LEU A 634 11.86 15.87 23.22
CA LEU A 634 11.70 15.36 24.57
C LEU A 634 10.25 14.92 24.78
N ARG A 635 10.05 13.64 25.08
CA ARG A 635 8.77 13.13 25.56
C ARG A 635 8.90 12.82 27.04
N LEU A 636 8.12 13.54 27.85
CA LEU A 636 8.03 13.28 29.27
C LEU A 636 7.24 11.99 29.51
N GLY A 637 7.80 11.07 30.30
CA GLY A 637 7.20 9.76 30.54
C GLY A 637 7.54 9.22 31.92
N GLU A 638 6.60 8.49 32.53
CA GLU A 638 6.91 7.68 33.71
C GLU A 638 7.26 6.24 33.27
N PRO A 639 8.40 5.67 33.69
CA PRO A 639 9.33 6.18 34.71
C PRO A 639 10.48 7.05 34.17
N ASN A 640 10.67 7.16 32.86
CA ASN A 640 11.78 7.91 32.25
C ASN A 640 11.31 8.77 31.08
N ASP A 641 11.92 9.94 30.96
CA ASP A 641 11.79 10.77 29.77
C ASP A 641 12.54 10.14 28.59
N GLU A 642 12.00 10.29 27.38
CA GLU A 642 12.67 9.91 26.14
C GLU A 642 13.19 11.18 25.44
N LEU A 643 14.49 11.22 25.16
CA LEU A 643 15.12 12.32 24.41
C LEU A 643 15.74 11.78 23.12
N ILE A 644 15.36 12.39 22.00
CA ILE A 644 16.08 12.26 20.73
C ILE A 644 16.77 13.58 20.44
N THR A 645 18.01 13.48 19.97
CA THR A 645 18.72 14.60 19.35
C THR A 645 19.26 14.19 18.00
N ALA A 646 19.14 15.06 17.01
CA ALA A 646 19.74 14.88 15.69
C ALA A 646 20.42 16.17 15.24
N ALA A 647 21.44 16.05 14.39
CA ALA A 647 22.15 17.19 13.83
C ALA A 647 22.39 16.99 12.32
N TYR A 648 22.48 18.10 11.59
CA TYR A 648 22.75 18.08 10.15
C TYR A 648 23.65 19.25 9.74
N GLY A 649 24.51 18.99 8.75
CA GLY A 649 25.22 20.02 8.01
C GLY A 649 26.40 20.67 8.75
N VAL A 650 26.58 21.97 8.52
CA VAL A 650 27.73 22.76 8.99
C VAL A 650 27.30 24.05 9.68
N LEU A 651 28.08 24.47 10.67
CA LEU A 651 27.91 25.73 11.40
C LEU A 651 28.32 26.95 10.58
N ASN A 652 29.28 26.77 9.67
CA ASN A 652 29.80 27.81 8.80
C ASN A 652 30.32 27.18 7.49
N ARG A 653 29.75 27.59 6.35
CA ARG A 653 30.07 27.03 5.03
C ARG A 653 31.48 27.39 4.57
N ASP A 654 32.05 28.49 5.05
CA ASP A 654 33.41 28.92 4.70
C ASP A 654 34.46 28.06 5.41
N THR A 655 34.14 27.55 6.60
CA THR A 655 35.07 26.74 7.43
C THR A 655 34.81 25.23 7.35
N GLY A 656 33.61 24.82 6.95
CA GLY A 656 33.21 23.41 6.90
C GLY A 656 33.01 22.73 8.27
N VAL A 657 33.03 23.48 9.38
CA VAL A 657 32.86 22.90 10.71
C VAL A 657 31.46 22.28 10.84
N ALA A 658 31.41 20.98 11.12
CA ALA A 658 30.18 20.23 11.25
C ALA A 658 29.31 20.72 12.42
N THR A 659 28.00 20.71 12.20
CA THR A 659 26.97 20.86 13.24
C THR A 659 26.91 19.56 14.05
N THR A 660 26.92 19.71 15.36
CA THR A 660 26.76 18.62 16.34
C THR A 660 25.61 18.96 17.28
N THR A 661 25.12 18.02 18.11
CA THR A 661 23.99 18.26 19.03
C THR A 661 24.32 19.17 20.22
N ASP A 662 25.60 19.46 20.43
CA ASP A 662 26.13 20.41 21.42
C ASP A 662 26.59 21.75 20.83
N SER A 663 26.38 21.95 19.51
CA SER A 663 26.65 23.24 18.85
C SER A 663 25.70 24.34 19.33
N LEU A 664 26.18 25.58 19.37
CA LEU A 664 25.39 26.74 19.77
C LEU A 664 24.78 27.46 18.57
N PHE A 665 23.54 27.91 18.73
CA PHE A 665 22.82 28.70 17.73
C PHE A 665 22.24 29.92 18.42
N GLN A 666 22.47 31.11 17.86
CA GLN A 666 21.81 32.31 18.33
C GLN A 666 20.29 32.14 18.16
N ILE A 667 19.55 32.07 19.27
CA ILE A 667 18.11 31.75 19.26
C ILE A 667 17.23 32.97 18.95
N GLY A 668 17.87 34.12 18.70
CA GLY A 668 17.21 35.36 18.33
C GLY A 668 16.13 35.74 19.33
N SER A 669 14.95 36.06 18.80
CA SER A 669 13.78 36.53 19.55
C SER A 669 13.28 35.61 20.66
N ILE A 670 13.68 34.33 20.69
CA ILE A 670 13.38 33.43 21.83
C ILE A 670 14.00 33.99 23.13
N SER A 671 15.08 34.78 23.05
CA SER A 671 15.71 35.47 24.18
C SER A 671 14.73 36.29 25.03
N LYS A 672 13.67 36.83 24.42
CA LYS A 672 12.61 37.56 25.12
C LYS A 672 11.93 36.72 26.20
N VAL A 673 11.73 35.43 25.95
CA VAL A 673 11.12 34.51 26.92
C VAL A 673 12.00 34.39 28.16
N TRP A 674 13.32 34.35 28.00
CA TRP A 674 14.26 34.28 29.13
C TRP A 674 14.27 35.56 29.96
N THR A 675 14.31 36.71 29.29
CA THR A 675 14.16 38.02 29.93
C THR A 675 12.82 38.13 30.67
N ALA A 676 11.72 37.70 30.04
CA ALA A 676 10.40 37.68 30.65
C ALA A 676 10.36 36.78 31.88
N THR A 677 10.96 35.59 31.83
CA THR A 677 11.01 34.66 32.97
C THR A 677 11.70 35.29 34.17
N VAL A 678 12.85 35.94 33.99
CA VAL A 678 13.52 36.66 35.09
C VAL A 678 12.66 37.81 35.61
N ALA A 679 12.04 38.60 34.72
CA ALA A 679 11.14 39.67 35.13
C ALA A 679 9.94 39.13 35.94
N MET A 680 9.36 38.00 35.53
CA MET A 680 8.25 37.35 36.25
C MET A 680 8.68 36.76 37.59
N GLN A 681 9.89 36.20 37.71
CA GLN A 681 10.43 35.80 39.02
C GLN A 681 10.56 37.01 39.97
N LEU A 682 10.98 38.16 39.45
CA LEU A 682 11.05 39.40 40.24
C LEU A 682 9.65 39.94 40.61
N VAL A 683 8.64 39.70 39.76
CA VAL A 683 7.23 39.97 40.09
C VAL A 683 6.74 39.05 41.22
N ASP A 684 7.03 37.75 41.14
CA ASP A 684 6.67 36.78 42.18
C ASP A 684 7.36 37.09 43.52
N GLU A 685 8.59 37.64 43.47
CA GLU A 685 9.32 38.16 44.64
C GLU A 685 8.77 39.49 45.17
N GLY A 686 7.80 40.12 44.50
CA GLY A 686 7.25 41.43 44.86
C GLY A 686 8.21 42.60 44.63
N ARG A 687 9.24 42.41 43.79
CA ARG A 687 10.27 43.43 43.47
C ARG A 687 9.97 44.21 42.20
N LEU A 688 9.11 43.66 41.35
CA LEU A 688 8.49 44.32 40.22
C LEU A 688 6.97 44.13 40.32
N ASP A 689 6.22 45.03 39.69
CA ASP A 689 4.77 44.91 39.55
C ASP A 689 4.44 45.02 38.05
N LEU A 690 3.55 44.16 37.57
CA LEU A 690 3.12 44.15 36.17
C LEU A 690 2.39 45.42 35.77
N ASP A 691 1.66 46.02 36.69
CA ASP A 691 0.73 47.12 36.44
C ASP A 691 1.22 48.45 37.01
N ALA A 692 2.32 48.46 37.77
CA ALA A 692 2.99 49.70 38.14
C ALA A 692 3.68 50.36 36.93
N PRO A 693 3.65 51.70 36.83
CA PRO A 693 4.42 52.42 35.83
C PRO A 693 5.92 52.14 35.92
N VAL A 694 6.54 51.88 34.76
CA VAL A 694 7.98 51.60 34.64
C VAL A 694 8.85 52.69 35.26
N VAL A 695 8.37 53.95 35.22
CA VAL A 695 9.05 55.12 35.82
C VAL A 695 9.22 55.07 37.33
N GLU A 696 8.44 54.24 38.05
CA GLU A 696 8.63 54.05 39.49
C GLU A 696 9.96 53.33 39.79
N VAL A 697 10.42 52.49 38.86
CA VAL A 697 11.70 51.78 38.94
C VAL A 697 12.80 52.56 38.20
N LEU A 698 12.46 53.15 37.05
CA LEU A 698 13.36 53.93 36.20
C LEU A 698 12.90 55.39 36.07
N PRO A 699 13.07 56.24 37.10
CA PRO A 699 12.63 57.64 37.07
C PRO A 699 13.32 58.46 35.98
N GLU A 700 14.49 58.01 35.53
CA GLU A 700 15.23 58.58 34.40
C GLU A 700 14.62 58.29 33.02
N LEU A 701 13.66 57.36 32.90
CA LEU A 701 13.09 56.97 31.60
C LEU A 701 12.47 58.16 30.87
N ARG A 702 12.78 58.29 29.58
CA ARG A 702 12.16 59.23 28.65
C ARG A 702 11.80 58.49 27.37
N LEU A 703 10.53 58.56 26.97
CA LEU A 703 10.04 58.14 25.66
C LEU A 703 9.59 59.37 24.87
N SER A 704 9.44 59.24 23.56
CA SER A 704 9.01 60.34 22.68
C SER A 704 7.64 60.93 23.04
N ASP A 705 6.75 60.13 23.65
CA ASP A 705 5.51 60.59 24.27
C ASP A 705 5.65 60.63 25.82
N PRO A 706 5.59 61.84 26.44
CA PRO A 706 5.65 62.00 27.89
C PRO A 706 4.48 61.35 28.65
N GLU A 707 3.30 61.21 28.05
CA GLU A 707 2.16 60.55 28.68
C GLU A 707 2.33 59.03 28.68
N VAL A 708 2.86 58.46 27.59
CA VAL A 708 3.25 57.04 27.56
C VAL A 708 4.37 56.77 28.57
N THR A 709 5.35 57.67 28.70
CA THR A 709 6.42 57.56 29.70
C THR A 709 5.86 57.38 31.12
N LYS A 710 4.80 58.12 31.49
CA LYS A 710 4.19 58.05 32.82
C LYS A 710 3.32 56.81 33.05
N GLN A 711 2.84 56.17 31.98
CA GLN A 711 1.77 55.16 32.06
C GLN A 711 2.23 53.77 31.61
N VAL A 712 3.30 53.66 30.82
CA VAL A 712 3.80 52.37 30.35
C VAL A 712 4.16 51.50 31.54
N THR A 713 3.76 50.24 31.50
CA THR A 713 3.95 49.26 32.59
C THR A 713 4.74 48.06 32.08
N LEU A 714 5.24 47.22 33.00
CA LEU A 714 5.89 45.97 32.62
C LEU A 714 4.97 45.08 31.78
N ARG A 715 3.66 45.02 32.10
CA ARG A 715 2.66 44.31 31.29
C ARG A 715 2.64 44.79 29.85
N HIS A 716 2.67 46.10 29.61
CA HIS A 716 2.68 46.65 28.25
C HIS A 716 3.93 46.22 27.48
N LEU A 717 5.10 46.19 28.13
CA LEU A 717 6.35 45.75 27.51
C LEU A 717 6.31 44.25 27.17
N LEU A 718 5.91 43.40 28.12
CA LEU A 718 5.86 41.94 27.93
C LEU A 718 4.80 41.49 26.92
N THR A 719 3.72 42.27 26.77
CA THR A 719 2.62 41.96 25.83
C THR A 719 2.77 42.64 24.47
N HIS A 720 3.87 43.35 24.22
CA HIS A 720 4.10 44.08 22.97
C HIS A 720 3.02 45.13 22.67
N THR A 721 2.52 45.81 23.70
CA THR A 721 1.46 46.83 23.59
C THR A 721 1.90 48.22 24.03
N SER A 722 3.22 48.44 24.24
CA SER A 722 3.78 49.71 24.68
C SER A 722 3.64 50.84 23.64
N GLY A 723 3.55 50.49 22.36
CA GLY A 723 3.55 51.44 21.24
C GLY A 723 4.92 52.04 20.91
N ILE A 724 5.99 51.65 21.62
CA ILE A 724 7.37 52.02 21.31
C ILE A 724 7.79 51.33 20.01
N ASP A 725 8.46 52.02 19.10
CA ASP A 725 8.99 51.40 17.89
C ASP A 725 9.94 50.24 18.20
N GLY A 726 9.68 49.11 17.55
CA GLY A 726 10.21 47.81 17.90
C GLY A 726 11.51 47.44 17.23
N ASP A 727 11.82 48.03 16.08
CA ASP A 727 12.96 47.67 15.22
C ASP A 727 14.18 48.59 15.45
N VAL A 728 14.51 48.80 16.73
CA VAL A 728 15.67 49.58 17.15
C VAL A 728 16.80 48.65 17.59
N PHE A 729 17.91 48.66 16.86
CA PHE A 729 19.10 47.83 17.10
C PHE A 729 20.37 48.66 17.25
N THR A 730 20.26 49.88 17.80
CA THR A 730 21.41 50.78 17.98
C THR A 730 22.46 50.14 18.89
N ASP A 731 23.69 50.01 18.40
CA ASP A 731 24.81 49.56 19.20
C ASP A 731 25.29 50.68 20.12
N THR A 732 25.10 50.51 21.42
CA THR A 732 25.50 51.47 22.46
C THR A 732 26.82 51.09 23.14
N GLY A 733 27.54 50.14 22.55
CA GLY A 733 28.85 49.69 22.99
C GLY A 733 28.81 48.43 23.85
N ARG A 734 29.99 48.06 24.33
CA ARG A 734 30.27 46.77 24.98
C ARG A 734 30.27 46.83 26.50
N GLY A 735 30.20 48.01 27.09
CA GLY A 735 30.23 48.20 28.54
C GLY A 735 28.95 47.72 29.22
N ASP A 736 29.00 47.55 30.54
CA ASP A 736 27.86 47.17 31.37
C ASP A 736 26.78 48.27 31.44
N ASP A 737 27.09 49.47 30.94
CA ASP A 737 26.16 50.58 30.77
C ASP A 737 25.43 50.57 29.41
N CYS A 738 25.55 49.50 28.61
CA CYS A 738 24.97 49.45 27.26
C CYS A 738 23.42 49.54 27.26
N LEU A 739 22.72 48.85 28.17
CA LEU A 739 21.27 48.94 28.27
C LEU A 739 20.81 50.30 28.79
N GLU A 740 21.57 50.90 29.71
CA GLU A 740 21.32 52.26 30.19
C GLU A 740 21.41 53.28 29.04
N LYS A 741 22.49 53.23 28.26
CA LYS A 741 22.67 54.08 27.08
C LYS A 741 21.57 53.84 26.03
N PHE A 742 21.16 52.58 25.83
CA PHE A 742 20.11 52.27 24.86
C PHE A 742 18.76 52.85 25.32
N VAL A 743 18.41 52.67 26.59
CA VAL A 743 17.16 53.21 27.15
C VAL A 743 17.15 54.74 27.10
N ALA A 744 18.29 55.41 27.27
CA ALA A 744 18.39 56.85 27.13
C ALA A 744 18.05 57.36 25.71
N LEU A 745 18.26 56.55 24.67
CA LEU A 745 17.94 56.88 23.28
C LEU A 745 16.45 56.72 22.95
N LEU A 746 15.67 56.02 23.79
CA LEU A 746 14.24 55.78 23.52
C LEU A 746 13.40 57.06 23.51
N GLY A 747 13.94 58.17 24.05
CA GLY A 747 13.32 59.49 23.93
C GLY A 747 13.21 59.98 22.49
N ASP A 748 14.12 59.54 21.61
CA ASP A 748 14.16 59.91 20.19
C ASP A 748 13.50 58.84 19.29
N VAL A 749 13.02 57.73 19.87
CA VAL A 749 12.38 56.63 19.14
C VAL A 749 10.89 56.91 18.95
N ALA A 750 10.39 56.66 17.74
CA ALA A 750 8.99 56.92 17.39
C ALA A 750 8.00 56.10 18.24
N GLN A 751 6.83 56.68 18.45
CA GLN A 751 5.67 55.98 19.01
C GLN A 751 4.77 55.52 17.86
N ASN A 752 4.68 54.22 17.62
CA ASN A 752 3.96 53.63 16.50
C ASN A 752 2.44 53.66 16.70
N HIS A 753 1.97 53.57 17.95
CA HIS A 753 0.54 53.61 18.29
C HIS A 753 0.33 54.04 19.76
N PRO A 754 -0.89 54.44 20.15
CA PRO A 754 -1.19 54.73 21.55
C PRO A 754 -0.95 53.50 22.45
N LEU A 755 -0.59 53.75 23.71
CA LEU A 755 -0.35 52.71 24.71
C LEU A 755 -1.58 51.79 24.84
N GLY A 756 -1.36 50.47 24.80
CA GLY A 756 -2.41 49.47 24.95
C GLY A 756 -3.37 49.33 23.75
N ALA A 757 -3.25 50.16 22.71
CA ALA A 757 -4.24 50.21 21.62
C ALA A 757 -4.20 48.99 20.70
N THR A 758 -3.01 48.41 20.47
CA THR A 758 -2.83 47.22 19.64
C THR A 758 -1.53 46.50 20.00
N TRP A 759 -1.35 45.32 19.42
CA TRP A 759 -0.10 44.55 19.48
C TRP A 759 0.83 45.01 18.36
N SER A 760 2.10 45.28 18.71
CA SER A 760 3.18 45.55 17.76
C SER A 760 4.48 44.96 18.28
N TYR A 761 5.08 44.03 17.53
CA TYR A 761 6.33 43.36 17.91
C TYR A 761 7.41 44.39 18.30
N CYS A 762 8.00 44.24 19.49
CA CYS A 762 8.82 45.31 20.08
C CYS A 762 10.10 44.77 20.74
N ASN A 763 11.25 44.90 20.08
CA ASN A 763 12.56 44.55 20.67
C ASN A 763 12.99 45.58 21.71
N ALA A 764 12.83 46.86 21.41
CA ALA A 764 13.17 47.98 22.30
C ALA A 764 12.47 47.86 23.67
N GLY A 765 11.20 47.43 23.67
CA GLY A 765 10.45 47.17 24.89
C GLY A 765 11.09 46.09 25.77
N PHE A 766 11.61 45.01 25.18
CA PHE A 766 12.33 43.96 25.91
C PHE A 766 13.71 44.41 26.38
N THR A 767 14.40 45.26 25.62
CA THR A 767 15.62 45.93 26.09
C THR A 767 15.34 46.79 27.33
N LEU A 768 14.21 47.49 27.36
CA LEU A 768 13.76 48.23 28.54
C LEU A 768 13.42 47.31 29.72
N VAL A 769 12.84 46.12 29.49
CA VAL A 769 12.68 45.09 30.53
C VAL A 769 14.03 44.62 31.07
N GLY A 770 15.02 44.40 30.19
CA GLY A 770 16.39 44.09 30.62
C GLY A 770 16.95 45.16 31.56
N ARG A 771 16.76 46.44 31.24
CA ARG A 771 17.19 47.54 32.10
C ARG A 771 16.44 47.59 33.45
N LEU A 772 15.16 47.24 33.48
CA LEU A 772 14.41 47.09 34.74
C LEU A 772 15.02 46.01 35.62
N ILE A 773 15.37 44.86 35.04
CA ILE A 773 16.06 43.78 35.75
C ILE A 773 17.37 44.29 36.34
N GLU A 774 18.18 45.03 35.57
CA GLU A 774 19.44 45.58 36.08
C GLU A 774 19.24 46.49 37.28
N LYS A 775 18.27 47.42 37.17
CA LYS A 775 17.98 48.39 38.22
C LYS A 775 17.52 47.72 39.51
N VAL A 776 16.64 46.72 39.40
CA VAL A 776 16.08 46.03 40.56
C VAL A 776 17.10 45.09 41.20
N THR A 777 17.89 44.39 40.39
CA THR A 777 18.85 43.39 40.88
C THR A 777 20.18 43.97 41.32
N GLY A 778 20.57 45.14 40.80
CA GLY A 778 21.91 45.70 40.99
C GLY A 778 23.00 44.95 40.22
N LYS A 779 22.62 44.11 39.26
CA LYS A 779 23.50 43.30 38.40
C LYS A 779 23.27 43.65 36.94
N THR A 780 24.20 43.31 36.06
CA THR A 780 23.93 43.36 34.62
C THR A 780 22.85 42.34 34.24
N TRP A 781 22.15 42.56 33.11
CA TRP A 781 21.16 41.59 32.62
C TRP A 781 21.79 40.21 32.38
N ASP A 782 23.03 40.18 31.88
CA ASP A 782 23.82 38.97 31.66
C ASP A 782 24.03 38.17 32.97
N GLU A 783 24.48 38.84 34.02
CA GLU A 783 24.68 38.25 35.35
C GLU A 783 23.37 37.77 35.97
N ALA A 784 22.30 38.55 35.81
CA ALA A 784 20.98 38.19 36.33
C ALA A 784 20.44 36.91 35.67
N LEU A 785 20.58 36.77 34.34
CA LEU A 785 20.22 35.53 33.65
C LEU A 785 21.07 34.34 34.11
N ARG A 786 22.39 34.55 34.25
CA ARG A 786 23.31 33.49 34.67
C ARG A 786 22.97 32.97 36.06
N GLU A 787 22.72 33.86 37.00
CA GLU A 787 22.40 33.52 38.38
C GLU A 787 21.01 32.89 38.52
N ARG A 788 20.00 33.46 37.85
CA ARG A 788 18.60 33.12 38.10
C ARG A 788 18.04 32.04 37.20
N LEU A 789 18.62 31.85 36.01
CA LEU A 789 18.19 30.84 35.05
C LEU A 789 19.28 29.84 34.69
N PHE A 790 20.44 30.30 34.22
CA PHE A 790 21.42 29.36 33.63
C PHE A 790 22.01 28.41 34.66
N THR A 791 22.48 28.94 35.80
CA THR A 791 23.11 28.14 36.85
C THR A 791 22.10 27.17 37.50
N PRO A 792 20.88 27.60 37.91
CA PRO A 792 19.89 26.69 38.50
C PRO A 792 19.42 25.58 37.54
N LEU A 793 19.38 25.86 36.23
CA LEU A 793 18.99 24.88 35.21
C LEU A 793 20.16 24.02 34.71
N GLY A 794 21.39 24.23 35.21
CA GLY A 794 22.57 23.49 34.79
C GLY A 794 23.01 23.76 33.34
N LEU A 795 22.65 24.92 32.78
CA LEU A 795 22.95 25.29 31.40
C LEU A 795 24.41 25.74 31.27
N ALA A 796 25.29 24.79 30.94
CA ALA A 796 26.72 25.05 30.81
C ALA A 796 27.11 25.65 29.44
N HIS A 797 26.26 25.47 28.42
CA HIS A 797 26.48 25.86 27.03
C HIS A 797 25.39 26.85 26.60
N THR A 798 25.28 27.97 27.32
CA THR A 798 24.36 29.07 26.98
C THR A 798 25.02 30.38 27.36
N VAL A 799 25.12 31.30 26.42
CA VAL A 799 25.87 32.56 26.60
C VAL A 799 25.05 33.76 26.16
N THR A 800 25.39 34.92 26.72
CA THR A 800 24.78 36.21 26.38
C THR A 800 25.79 37.21 25.84
N LEU A 801 27.06 36.82 25.71
CA LEU A 801 28.13 37.66 25.20
C LEU A 801 28.76 37.00 23.97
N PRO A 802 28.88 37.68 22.81
CA PRO A 802 29.42 37.07 21.60
C PRO A 802 30.84 36.52 21.70
N GLU A 803 31.67 37.09 22.56
CA GLU A 803 33.03 36.64 22.87
C GLU A 803 33.05 35.34 23.67
N GLU A 804 32.01 35.07 24.47
CA GLU A 804 31.84 33.80 25.17
C GLU A 804 31.41 32.70 24.19
N ALA A 805 30.65 33.03 23.14
CA ALA A 805 30.25 32.07 22.11
C ALA A 805 31.46 31.48 21.34
N LEU A 806 32.57 32.23 21.25
CA LEU A 806 33.82 31.75 20.64
C LEU A 806 34.46 30.58 21.40
N LEU A 807 34.08 30.36 22.65
CA LEU A 807 34.55 29.23 23.45
C LEU A 807 33.86 27.91 23.06
N PHE A 808 32.81 27.98 22.22
CA PHE A 808 31.98 26.86 21.79
C PHE A 808 31.91 26.74 20.27
N ARG A 809 31.30 25.65 19.79
CA ARG A 809 30.99 25.46 18.37
C ARG A 809 29.75 26.28 18.00
N ALA A 810 29.90 27.58 17.83
CA ALA A 810 28.80 28.49 17.52
C ALA A 810 28.55 28.62 16.01
N ALA A 811 27.29 28.57 15.61
CA ALA A 811 26.85 28.82 14.24
C ALA A 811 27.04 30.29 13.83
N VAL A 812 27.35 30.51 12.54
CA VAL A 812 27.20 31.82 11.90
C VAL A 812 25.94 31.79 11.04
N GLY A 813 25.22 32.91 10.95
CA GLY A 813 24.08 33.02 10.05
C GLY A 813 24.47 32.89 8.57
N HIS A 814 23.51 32.54 7.73
CA HIS A 814 23.65 32.51 6.27
C HIS A 814 22.50 33.26 5.59
N VAL A 815 22.76 33.79 4.40
CA VAL A 815 21.79 34.50 3.54
C VAL A 815 21.75 33.88 2.15
N GLY A 816 20.57 33.89 1.51
CA GLY A 816 20.32 33.31 0.18
C GLY A 816 19.60 31.96 0.24
N GLU A 817 18.64 31.75 -0.67
CA GLU A 817 17.72 30.58 -0.64
C GLU A 817 18.28 29.33 -1.34
N THR A 818 18.99 29.50 -2.45
CA THR A 818 19.50 28.39 -3.28
C THR A 818 20.98 28.11 -3.07
N GLU A 819 21.76 29.12 -2.72
CA GLU A 819 23.17 29.00 -2.34
C GLU A 819 23.43 29.86 -1.10
N PRO A 820 23.20 29.32 0.11
CA PRO A 820 23.40 30.08 1.34
C PRO A 820 24.87 30.46 1.47
N LYS A 821 25.13 31.76 1.66
CA LYS A 821 26.46 32.32 1.93
C LYS A 821 26.48 32.88 3.35
N ARG A 822 27.65 32.86 4.00
CA ARG A 822 27.82 33.43 5.34
C ARG A 822 27.26 34.86 5.39
N ALA A 823 26.43 35.13 6.39
CA ALA A 823 25.89 36.46 6.62
C ALA A 823 27.02 37.48 6.89
N PRO A 824 26.92 38.72 6.40
CA PRO A 824 27.96 39.74 6.59
C PRO A 824 28.07 40.22 8.03
N VAL A 825 27.02 40.01 8.84
CA VAL A 825 26.95 40.32 10.26
C VAL A 825 26.73 39.02 11.01
N TRP A 826 27.55 38.76 12.03
CA TRP A 826 27.52 37.50 12.77
C TRP A 826 26.50 37.50 13.93
N VAL A 827 26.42 38.59 14.69
CA VAL A 827 25.60 38.70 15.90
C VAL A 827 24.94 40.08 16.02
N LEU A 828 23.87 40.16 16.80
CA LEU A 828 23.26 41.42 17.21
C LEU A 828 24.19 42.18 18.20
N PRO A 829 24.02 43.50 18.39
CA PRO A 829 24.77 44.24 19.42
C PRO A 829 24.35 43.83 20.83
N ARG A 830 25.25 43.99 21.83
CA ARG A 830 24.99 43.64 23.25
C ARG A 830 23.75 44.37 23.79
N SER A 831 23.48 45.58 23.31
CA SER A 831 22.28 46.38 23.65
C SER A 831 20.95 45.71 23.25
N ALA A 832 20.98 44.79 22.29
CA ALA A 832 19.83 43.96 21.92
C ALA A 832 19.75 42.64 22.71
N GLY A 833 20.65 42.42 23.68
CA GLY A 833 20.74 41.26 24.55
C GLY A 833 19.39 40.71 24.99
N PRO A 834 18.63 41.50 25.78
CA PRO A 834 17.32 41.11 26.32
C PRO A 834 16.29 40.67 25.29
N SER A 835 16.47 41.05 24.02
CA SER A 835 15.51 40.78 22.96
C SER A 835 15.98 39.75 21.94
N GLY A 836 17.27 39.42 21.86
CA GLY A 836 17.76 38.66 20.71
C GLY A 836 19.12 37.95 20.78
N LEU A 837 19.90 38.04 21.86
CA LEU A 837 21.33 37.68 21.79
C LEU A 837 21.72 36.37 22.46
N ILE A 838 20.80 35.69 23.15
CA ILE A 838 21.12 34.39 23.77
C ILE A 838 21.55 33.40 22.67
N THR A 839 22.63 32.67 22.95
CA THR A 839 23.27 31.72 22.02
C THR A 839 23.55 30.40 22.71
#